data_AF-Q1MNW2-F1
#
_entry.id   AF-Q1MNW2-F1
#
_cell.length_a   1.000
_cell.length_b   1.000
_cell.length_c   1.000
_cell.angle_alpha   90.00
_cell.angle_beta   90.00
_cell.angle_gamma   90.00
#
_symmetry.space_group_name_H-M   'P 1'
#
loop_
_entity.id
_entity.type
_entity.pdbx_description
1 polymer ?
#
loop_
_entity_poly.entity_id
_entity_poly.type
_entity_poly.pdbx_seq_one_letter_code
_entity_poly.pdbx_strand_id
1 'polypeptide(L)'
;MPSSYLSGLSKFFPFPEKRNDSFCVFITAIAIALLSTFLFYTSQSFELMAFPDRIHGGGIFNGHNAFKRPTLYFTLLGIFFIIFSCIVSLLSIIIQQFTDLYKRDVILFEKHTLISVSSILIISIPMVLINEPLYEIQYDLFKALTLGVFLIVTLRWLLCINERYTISEKLRLTPAAFGFFFLFSGIYLSSKALRYPLDGLLNTRMGYLHNILYFFLLGWIVSILDKKHRFLKSCTPLLLLPLTFIIASETQYILLTHGYEVSLQSILFYFTIVLCAITVFLFLTTKKHISISYNKVMKYWYFPLCIITLTVFMLWQPSLNIDDDLLHPANSFEPAQQLIQFGKIPFVDTWITRGLRDSLPCTLFMLLAGEQHTVDSFIWFQVFSYLTYLIILYCTFTKIVRPAYAFFLTFFFAQVLVEYSGWYNSLMLLPLIFLPWAMRNITFIRSACIWLLAATVFIWMPSAGKSTILGLWLVFFIKGLQDIKVIFRKVIPAFFTVFGMLGVIYISFLLLKDGNVLDRITEIHGVTCLEYGAHAYEAITKPSLTVVWYYIVTPLFFASICWLFIWRSLSLQSISSIHWMYLGMATSMLFLFTRSIGRHCLLENAYLMVFTFILIGLLPLIRPFKQRIYLPAWLFIPAIIILLTYNNFVFISPEALKIPLVSWNKETLERVTYTDNYKPVIQFLQQKLKEKETFIELLNGHGLYTYTHKKNPFYLPNISLYATDNAQKVLVKNLEQQFNEGKIPLAIVASPFWGGCIDGMPSTANHYRIAEFIYKHYVPYRNILGFEIWAAKGSRFEKEALPILQSPAEVMIPINAKGTYYGKNSNITVTDNILSINYGPYLPMVSPSVINMMTATNMDPIDISSYKVCTFELELTNVVPGWLQIFFSFDNQPYTERYSCKMLIPTYTEKTTVTLDHVLPNNVKKLTDIQLIFPDYTFINLSSFKLQLFKEYLIQPLCVSQTHNVKCGAHLWANYDPYHAAYNKSLVTLLNNVTLKPNETHYVSIPQYKTDQHAEYLSFRITSPSGGQIKGTIKDKNNHSGIFFFTLKKNTEPEDYLIRVSNQYAWKNKKDFSFTSHSQEDIHIEYINILEGD
;
A
#
# COMPACT_ATOMS: atom_id res chain seq x y z
N MET A 1 44.55 -6.51 11.07
CA MET A 1 45.47 -6.12 9.98
C MET A 1 46.36 -4.99 10.48
N PRO A 2 47.65 -5.00 10.17
CA PRO A 2 48.52 -3.85 10.44
C PRO A 2 48.08 -2.67 9.56
N SER A 3 48.19 -1.44 10.09
CA SER A 3 47.82 -0.19 9.40
C SER A 3 48.53 -0.01 8.04
N SER A 4 49.62 -0.74 7.81
CA SER A 4 50.39 -0.76 6.57
C SER A 4 49.63 -1.31 5.35
N TYR A 5 48.65 -2.21 5.52
CA TYR A 5 47.86 -2.72 4.40
C TYR A 5 46.79 -1.73 3.94
N LEU A 6 46.14 -1.06 4.90
CA LEU A 6 45.14 -0.03 4.61
C LEU A 6 45.79 1.24 4.04
N SER A 7 47.02 1.57 4.45
CA SER A 7 47.78 2.68 3.84
C SER A 7 48.23 2.36 2.41
N GLY A 8 48.38 1.08 2.05
CA GLY A 8 48.58 0.64 0.67
C GLY A 8 47.33 0.86 -0.18
N LEU A 9 46.16 0.47 0.33
CA LEU A 9 44.87 0.70 -0.33
C LEU A 9 44.53 2.20 -0.49
N SER A 10 44.85 3.04 0.50
CA SER A 10 44.58 4.48 0.40
C SER A 10 45.41 5.17 -0.70
N LYS A 11 46.52 4.57 -1.16
CA LYS A 11 47.29 5.06 -2.33
C LYS A 11 46.56 4.80 -3.65
N PHE A 12 45.71 3.79 -3.73
CA PHE A 12 44.89 3.50 -4.91
C PHE A 12 43.64 4.41 -4.99
N PHE A 13 43.29 5.09 -3.90
CA PHE A 13 42.15 6.00 -3.79
C PHE A 13 42.56 7.37 -3.22
N PRO A 14 43.43 8.15 -3.90
CA PRO A 14 43.92 9.42 -3.39
C PRO A 14 42.79 10.42 -3.24
N PHE A 15 42.62 11.00 -2.04
CA PHE A 15 41.69 12.11 -1.82
C PHE A 15 42.39 13.42 -2.20
N PRO A 16 41.81 14.27 -3.05
CA PRO A 16 42.32 15.62 -3.21
C PRO A 16 42.22 16.33 -1.85
N GLU A 17 43.34 16.75 -1.28
CA GLU A 17 43.39 17.44 0.03
C GLU A 17 42.53 18.71 0.05
N LYS A 18 42.16 19.25 -1.11
CA LYS A 18 41.32 20.44 -1.28
C LYS A 18 39.88 20.02 -1.63
N ARG A 19 38.94 20.42 -0.75
CA ARG A 19 37.50 20.06 -0.75
C ARG A 19 36.71 20.32 -2.05
N ASN A 20 37.21 21.15 -2.97
CA ASN A 20 36.46 21.68 -4.11
C ASN A 20 36.65 20.88 -5.41
N ASP A 21 37.61 19.96 -5.43
CA ASP A 21 37.87 19.11 -6.60
C ASP A 21 36.94 17.89 -6.58
N SER A 22 36.46 17.53 -5.39
CA SER A 22 35.66 16.34 -5.15
C SER A 22 34.26 16.43 -5.74
N PHE A 23 33.65 17.61 -5.89
CA PHE A 23 32.25 17.71 -6.33
C PHE A 23 32.08 17.47 -7.84
N CYS A 24 32.94 18.06 -8.68
CA CYS A 24 32.88 17.84 -10.13
C CYS A 24 33.23 16.39 -10.49
N VAL A 25 34.26 15.83 -9.86
CA VAL A 25 34.58 14.39 -9.92
C VAL A 25 33.36 13.54 -9.57
N PHE A 26 32.69 13.90 -8.48
CA PHE A 26 31.53 13.17 -7.97
C PHE A 26 30.32 13.24 -8.91
N ILE A 27 29.97 14.41 -9.43
CA ILE A 27 28.84 14.58 -10.37
C ILE A 27 29.13 13.89 -11.70
N THR A 28 30.33 14.04 -12.27
CA THR A 28 30.70 13.36 -13.52
C THR A 28 30.72 11.85 -13.34
N ALA A 29 31.28 11.35 -12.23
CA ALA A 29 31.26 9.93 -11.93
C ALA A 29 29.83 9.41 -11.71
N ILE A 30 28.95 10.17 -11.04
CA ILE A 30 27.53 9.82 -10.92
C ILE A 30 26.87 9.75 -12.30
N ALA A 31 27.05 10.76 -13.16
CA ALA A 31 26.41 10.81 -14.46
C ALA A 31 26.82 9.64 -15.36
N ILE A 32 28.11 9.31 -15.41
CA ILE A 32 28.61 8.19 -16.21
C ILE A 32 28.18 6.85 -15.61
N ALA A 33 28.21 6.71 -14.28
CA ALA A 33 27.73 5.50 -13.63
C ALA A 33 26.21 5.33 -13.84
N LEU A 34 25.41 6.39 -13.77
CA LEU A 34 23.98 6.39 -14.09
C LEU A 34 23.72 5.96 -15.54
N LEU A 35 24.45 6.53 -16.51
CA LEU A 35 24.33 6.15 -17.91
C LEU A 35 24.65 4.67 -18.11
N SER A 36 25.71 4.18 -17.49
CA SER A 36 26.13 2.78 -17.60
C SER A 36 25.12 1.83 -16.97
N THR A 37 24.61 2.17 -15.78
CA THR A 37 23.55 1.42 -15.10
C THR A 37 22.25 1.43 -15.91
N PHE A 38 21.92 2.56 -16.57
CA PHE A 38 20.77 2.65 -17.47
C PHE A 38 20.91 1.78 -18.70
N LEU A 39 22.07 1.79 -19.38
CA LEU A 39 22.33 0.93 -20.52
C LEU A 39 22.28 -0.56 -20.14
N PHE A 40 22.78 -0.92 -18.95
CA PHE A 40 22.66 -2.30 -18.45
C PHE A 40 21.21 -2.67 -18.11
N TYR A 41 20.42 -1.74 -17.57
CA TYR A 41 19.01 -1.96 -17.28
C TYR A 41 18.20 -2.19 -18.57
N THR A 42 18.38 -1.35 -19.60
CA THR A 42 17.66 -1.47 -20.87
C THR A 42 18.04 -2.71 -21.65
N SER A 43 19.20 -3.33 -21.37
CA SER A 43 19.59 -4.62 -21.94
C SER A 43 18.98 -5.83 -21.22
N GLN A 44 18.27 -5.64 -20.09
CA GLN A 44 17.66 -6.76 -19.38
C GLN A 44 16.31 -7.14 -19.96
N SER A 45 16.14 -8.42 -20.30
CA SER A 45 14.80 -8.98 -20.48
C SER A 45 14.16 -9.28 -19.12
N PHE A 46 12.86 -8.94 -19.01
CA PHE A 46 11.98 -9.37 -17.92
C PHE A 46 11.08 -10.54 -18.33
N GLU A 47 11.34 -11.17 -19.48
CA GLU A 47 10.64 -12.38 -19.88
C GLU A 47 10.78 -13.46 -18.81
N LEU A 48 9.67 -14.10 -18.50
CA LEU A 48 9.62 -15.17 -17.51
C LEU A 48 10.24 -16.44 -18.07
N MET A 49 11.41 -16.80 -17.54
CA MET A 49 12.14 -18.04 -17.89
C MET A 49 12.05 -19.13 -16.81
N ALA A 50 11.23 -18.93 -15.76
CA ALA A 50 11.07 -19.88 -14.66
C ALA A 50 9.73 -19.64 -13.93
N PHE A 51 9.11 -20.69 -13.38
CA PHE A 51 7.91 -20.58 -12.54
C PHE A 51 8.22 -20.96 -11.08
N PRO A 52 8.95 -20.10 -10.32
CA PRO A 52 9.49 -20.47 -9.02
C PRO A 52 8.38 -20.79 -8.02
N ASP A 53 8.45 -22.00 -7.45
CA ASP A 53 7.51 -22.57 -6.47
C ASP A 53 6.02 -22.42 -6.82
N ARG A 54 5.73 -22.44 -8.14
CA ARG A 54 4.38 -22.31 -8.71
C ARG A 54 3.60 -21.10 -8.18
N ILE A 55 4.28 -19.98 -7.97
CA ILE A 55 3.66 -18.76 -7.43
C ILE A 55 2.76 -18.12 -8.47
N HIS A 56 1.46 -18.06 -8.18
CA HIS A 56 0.47 -17.40 -9.02
C HIS A 56 0.43 -15.90 -8.76
N GLY A 57 0.55 -15.09 -9.82
CA GLY A 57 0.52 -13.63 -9.68
C GLY A 57 0.31 -12.91 -11.01
N GLY A 58 -0.24 -11.70 -10.95
CA GLY A 58 -0.60 -10.93 -12.14
C GLY A 58 0.58 -10.69 -13.09
N GLY A 59 1.76 -10.31 -12.56
CA GLY A 59 2.98 -10.14 -13.35
C GLY A 59 3.47 -11.45 -14.00
N ILE A 60 3.44 -12.55 -13.25
CA ILE A 60 3.85 -13.88 -13.72
C ILE A 60 2.91 -14.36 -14.83
N PHE A 61 1.60 -14.20 -14.66
CA PHE A 61 0.59 -14.62 -15.64
C PHE A 61 0.56 -13.76 -16.90
N ASN A 62 1.10 -12.54 -16.82
CA ASN A 62 1.38 -11.71 -17.98
C ASN A 62 2.73 -12.05 -18.65
N GLY A 63 3.46 -13.08 -18.17
CA GLY A 63 4.72 -13.54 -18.74
C GLY A 63 5.97 -12.78 -18.26
N HIS A 64 5.90 -12.07 -17.12
CA HIS A 64 7.00 -11.25 -16.59
C HIS A 64 7.65 -11.84 -15.33
N ASN A 65 8.98 -11.90 -15.30
CA ASN A 65 9.77 -12.31 -14.15
C ASN A 65 9.96 -11.17 -13.14
N ALA A 66 8.98 -11.00 -12.27
CA ALA A 66 9.08 -10.00 -11.20
C ALA A 66 10.11 -10.38 -10.10
N PHE A 67 10.48 -11.65 -9.94
CA PHE A 67 11.57 -12.07 -9.03
C PHE A 67 12.95 -11.57 -9.46
N LYS A 68 13.13 -11.22 -10.74
CA LYS A 68 14.38 -10.62 -11.22
C LYS A 68 14.61 -9.21 -10.65
N ARG A 69 13.57 -8.51 -10.18
CA ARG A 69 13.66 -7.10 -9.77
C ARG A 69 14.62 -6.86 -8.60
N PRO A 70 14.55 -7.58 -7.46
CA PRO A 70 15.49 -7.34 -6.37
C PRO A 70 16.93 -7.68 -6.75
N THR A 71 17.13 -8.79 -7.47
CA THR A 71 18.46 -9.19 -7.96
C THR A 71 19.04 -8.17 -8.93
N LEU A 72 18.22 -7.69 -9.87
CA LEU A 72 18.61 -6.64 -10.81
C LEU A 72 18.94 -5.35 -10.05
N TYR A 73 18.10 -4.94 -9.11
CA TYR A 73 18.35 -3.79 -8.25
C TYR A 73 19.74 -3.84 -7.56
N PHE A 74 20.07 -4.96 -6.92
CA PHE A 74 21.38 -5.12 -6.29
C PHE A 74 22.53 -5.22 -7.32
N THR A 75 22.28 -5.78 -8.49
CA THR A 75 23.25 -5.82 -9.60
C THR A 75 23.56 -4.41 -10.12
N LEU A 76 22.52 -3.59 -10.34
CA LEU A 76 22.63 -2.19 -10.76
C LEU A 76 23.39 -1.37 -9.72
N LEU A 77 23.12 -1.59 -8.43
CA LEU A 77 23.89 -0.98 -7.34
C LEU A 77 25.37 -1.40 -7.40
N GLY A 78 25.67 -2.68 -7.60
CA GLY A 78 27.04 -3.19 -7.71
C GLY A 78 27.80 -2.58 -8.90
N ILE A 79 27.18 -2.60 -10.09
CA ILE A 79 27.72 -1.98 -11.32
C ILE A 79 27.99 -0.50 -11.07
N PHE A 80 27.02 0.22 -10.50
CA PHE A 80 27.20 1.63 -10.16
C PHE A 80 28.38 1.83 -9.23
N PHE A 81 28.47 1.10 -8.12
CA PHE A 81 29.58 1.24 -7.18
C PHE A 81 30.93 1.01 -7.86
N ILE A 82 31.07 -0.03 -8.70
CA ILE A 82 32.32 -0.32 -9.41
C ILE A 82 32.68 0.83 -10.36
N ILE A 83 31.77 1.22 -11.25
CA ILE A 83 32.01 2.26 -12.25
C ILE A 83 32.27 3.61 -11.58
N PHE A 84 31.43 3.96 -10.61
CA PHE A 84 31.57 5.18 -9.82
C PHE A 84 32.94 5.23 -9.12
N SER A 85 33.37 4.13 -8.50
CA SER A 85 34.68 4.04 -7.85
C SER A 85 35.84 4.19 -8.84
N CYS A 86 35.77 3.50 -9.99
CA CYS A 86 36.78 3.58 -11.03
C CYS A 86 36.91 5.00 -11.57
N ILE A 87 35.79 5.66 -11.86
CA ILE A 87 35.78 7.02 -12.41
C ILE A 87 36.21 8.04 -11.36
N VAL A 88 35.74 7.94 -10.12
CA VAL A 88 36.22 8.80 -9.03
C VAL A 88 37.73 8.66 -8.87
N SER A 89 38.27 7.44 -8.91
CA SER A 89 39.71 7.20 -8.77
C SER A 89 40.51 7.76 -9.96
N LEU A 90 40.04 7.50 -11.19
CA LEU A 90 40.66 7.97 -12.44
C LEU A 90 40.64 9.51 -12.52
N LEU A 91 39.49 10.13 -12.28
CA LEU A 91 39.32 11.58 -12.32
C LEU A 91 40.05 12.27 -11.17
N SER A 92 40.15 11.64 -9.98
CA SER A 92 40.94 12.21 -8.87
C SER A 92 42.43 12.27 -9.21
N ILE A 93 42.98 11.27 -9.92
CA ILE A 93 44.38 11.27 -10.38
C ILE A 93 44.60 12.36 -11.45
N ILE A 94 43.68 12.50 -12.40
CA ILE A 94 43.77 13.49 -13.49
C ILE A 94 43.62 14.93 -12.96
N ILE A 95 42.67 15.15 -12.04
CA ILE A 95 42.37 16.49 -11.52
C ILE A 95 43.45 16.95 -10.54
N GLN A 96 44.08 16.05 -9.78
CA GLN A 96 45.21 16.39 -8.91
C GLN A 96 46.40 17.01 -9.67
N GLN A 97 46.52 16.77 -10.99
CA GLN A 97 47.51 17.44 -11.86
C GLN A 97 47.06 18.80 -12.41
N PHE A 98 45.75 19.07 -12.45
CA PHE A 98 45.16 20.31 -12.98
C PHE A 98 44.90 21.38 -11.90
N THR A 99 44.72 21.00 -10.62
CA THR A 99 44.27 21.94 -9.58
C THR A 99 45.32 22.92 -9.04
N ASP A 100 46.59 22.77 -9.39
CA ASP A 100 47.61 23.72 -8.90
C ASP A 100 47.63 25.06 -9.65
N LEU A 101 46.91 25.18 -10.78
CA LEU A 101 46.88 26.39 -11.61
C LEU A 101 45.67 27.34 -11.39
N TYR A 102 44.52 26.89 -10.85
CA TYR A 102 43.29 27.71 -10.86
C TYR A 102 42.49 27.71 -9.54
N LYS A 103 43.17 28.02 -8.43
CA LYS A 103 42.65 28.01 -7.04
C LYS A 103 41.45 28.94 -6.74
N ARG A 104 41.12 29.92 -7.59
CA ARG A 104 40.19 31.01 -7.22
C ARG A 104 38.80 30.95 -7.89
N ASP A 105 38.66 30.26 -9.02
CA ASP A 105 37.42 30.26 -9.82
C ASP A 105 36.51 29.03 -9.58
N VAL A 106 37.10 27.91 -9.14
CA VAL A 106 36.37 26.64 -8.89
C VAL A 106 35.35 26.77 -7.75
N ILE A 107 35.63 27.58 -6.72
CA ILE A 107 34.70 27.84 -5.59
C ILE A 107 33.43 28.56 -6.05
N LEU A 108 33.54 29.45 -7.04
CA LEU A 108 32.40 30.15 -7.62
C LEU A 108 31.59 29.21 -8.52
N PHE A 109 32.27 28.37 -9.31
CA PHE A 109 31.62 27.37 -10.16
C PHE A 109 30.84 26.34 -9.32
N GLU A 110 31.43 25.75 -8.28
CA GLU A 110 30.73 24.79 -7.41
C GLU A 110 29.50 25.40 -6.75
N LYS A 111 29.59 26.64 -6.28
CA LYS A 111 28.46 27.34 -5.67
C LYS A 111 27.34 27.55 -6.69
N HIS A 112 27.68 27.90 -7.94
CA HIS A 112 26.69 28.13 -8.98
C HIS A 112 26.16 26.83 -9.62
N THR A 113 26.94 25.78 -9.74
CA THR A 113 26.52 24.46 -10.26
C THR A 113 25.66 23.72 -9.25
N LEU A 114 25.98 23.80 -7.95
CA LEU A 114 25.15 23.20 -6.89
C LEU A 114 23.84 23.98 -6.70
N ILE A 115 23.86 25.31 -6.83
CA ILE A 115 22.65 26.14 -6.94
C ILE A 115 21.89 25.79 -8.22
N SER A 116 22.55 25.66 -9.37
CA SER A 116 21.88 25.37 -10.65
C SER A 116 21.29 23.97 -10.68
N VAL A 117 21.98 22.92 -10.21
CA VAL A 117 21.45 21.55 -10.12
C VAL A 117 20.33 21.46 -9.09
N SER A 118 20.45 22.16 -7.95
CA SER A 118 19.37 22.23 -6.96
C SER A 118 18.17 23.00 -7.50
N SER A 119 18.39 24.12 -8.21
CA SER A 119 17.35 24.90 -8.89
C SER A 119 16.73 24.12 -10.05
N ILE A 120 17.51 23.34 -10.80
CA ILE A 120 17.05 22.46 -11.88
C ILE A 120 16.20 21.34 -11.30
N LEU A 121 16.58 20.70 -10.19
CA LEU A 121 15.75 19.70 -9.50
C LEU A 121 14.49 20.32 -8.88
N ILE A 122 14.58 21.53 -8.34
CA ILE A 122 13.44 22.27 -7.79
C ILE A 122 12.49 22.76 -8.90
N ILE A 123 12.98 23.01 -10.12
CA ILE A 123 12.20 23.50 -11.28
C ILE A 123 11.73 22.34 -12.18
N SER A 124 12.46 21.23 -12.27
CA SER A 124 12.09 20.06 -13.09
C SER A 124 10.92 19.27 -12.48
N ILE A 125 10.78 19.29 -11.16
CA ILE A 125 9.71 18.61 -10.44
C ILE A 125 8.34 19.25 -10.74
N PRO A 126 8.14 20.59 -10.71
CA PRO A 126 6.88 21.21 -11.13
C PRO A 126 6.57 21.05 -12.63
N MET A 127 7.58 20.92 -13.49
CA MET A 127 7.36 20.85 -14.95
C MET A 127 6.89 19.48 -15.43
N VAL A 128 7.16 18.41 -14.68
CA VAL A 128 6.59 17.07 -14.92
C VAL A 128 5.12 16.97 -14.48
N LEU A 129 4.64 17.92 -13.66
CA LEU A 129 3.39 17.79 -12.90
C LEU A 129 2.18 18.52 -13.51
N ILE A 130 2.29 19.19 -14.67
CA ILE A 130 1.27 20.19 -15.07
C ILE A 130 0.42 19.87 -16.34
N ASN A 131 0.75 18.92 -17.24
CA ASN A 131 -0.19 18.25 -18.21
C ASN A 131 0.52 17.63 -19.43
N GLU A 132 -0.07 16.55 -19.99
CA GLU A 132 0.05 16.24 -21.44
C GLU A 132 -1.03 17.02 -22.25
N PRO A 133 -0.86 17.36 -23.54
CA PRO A 133 0.27 17.13 -24.46
C PRO A 133 0.86 18.46 -24.96
N LEU A 134 2.04 18.85 -24.48
CA LEU A 134 2.88 19.90 -25.09
C LEU A 134 4.38 19.63 -24.78
N TYR A 135 4.74 18.35 -24.74
CA TYR A 135 6.04 17.87 -24.26
C TYR A 135 7.21 18.40 -25.11
N GLU A 136 7.01 18.57 -26.43
CA GLU A 136 8.06 19.02 -27.35
C GLU A 136 8.42 20.51 -27.17
N ILE A 137 7.43 21.39 -27.03
CA ILE A 137 7.68 22.84 -26.86
C ILE A 137 8.31 23.16 -25.50
N GLN A 138 7.94 22.42 -24.45
CA GLN A 138 8.51 22.58 -23.12
C GLN A 138 9.91 21.98 -23.00
N TYR A 139 10.16 20.85 -23.68
CA TYR A 139 11.49 20.27 -23.80
C TYR A 139 12.44 21.16 -24.62
N ASP A 140 11.95 21.83 -25.66
CA ASP A 140 12.72 22.80 -26.45
C ASP A 140 12.97 24.11 -25.69
N LEU A 141 12.02 24.58 -24.86
CA LEU A 141 12.23 25.71 -23.97
C LEU A 141 13.23 25.37 -22.85
N PHE A 142 13.18 24.15 -22.31
CA PHE A 142 14.14 23.62 -21.33
C PHE A 142 15.53 23.43 -21.95
N LYS A 143 15.63 22.90 -23.17
CA LYS A 143 16.87 22.84 -23.95
C LYS A 143 17.41 24.24 -24.18
N ALA A 144 16.60 25.20 -24.61
CA ALA A 144 17.02 26.58 -24.84
C ALA A 144 17.47 27.30 -23.55
N LEU A 145 16.80 27.06 -22.42
CA LEU A 145 17.20 27.60 -21.10
C LEU A 145 18.49 26.98 -20.58
N THR A 146 18.63 25.66 -20.72
CA THR A 146 19.84 24.92 -20.32
C THR A 146 21.01 25.29 -21.22
N LEU A 147 20.79 25.37 -22.54
CA LEU A 147 21.78 25.82 -23.51
C LEU A 147 22.13 27.29 -23.28
N GLY A 148 21.18 28.15 -22.91
CA GLY A 148 21.42 29.58 -22.62
C GLY A 148 22.21 29.80 -21.33
N VAL A 149 21.91 29.08 -20.25
CA VAL A 149 22.69 29.12 -19.01
C VAL A 149 24.07 28.52 -19.24
N PHE A 150 24.17 27.40 -19.97
CA PHE A 150 25.45 26.80 -20.35
C PHE A 150 26.25 27.75 -21.25
N LEU A 151 25.63 28.40 -22.25
CA LEU A 151 26.29 29.36 -23.14
C LEU A 151 26.78 30.56 -22.34
N ILE A 152 26.00 31.12 -21.41
CA ILE A 152 26.42 32.26 -20.55
C ILE A 152 27.58 31.86 -19.63
N VAL A 153 27.56 30.65 -19.06
CA VAL A 153 28.63 30.13 -18.22
C VAL A 153 29.89 29.84 -19.04
N THR A 154 29.76 29.27 -20.24
CA THR A 154 30.85 28.99 -21.17
C THR A 154 31.43 30.26 -21.81
N LEU A 155 30.60 31.25 -22.17
CA LEU A 155 31.04 32.57 -22.65
C LEU A 155 31.82 33.28 -21.55
N ARG A 156 31.36 33.20 -20.31
CA ARG A 156 32.05 33.78 -19.15
C ARG A 156 33.36 33.04 -18.84
N TRP A 157 33.40 31.74 -19.01
CA TRP A 157 34.62 30.94 -18.91
C TRP A 157 35.63 31.31 -20.01
N LEU A 158 35.20 31.44 -21.27
CA LEU A 158 36.02 31.90 -22.40
C LEU A 158 36.51 33.35 -22.23
N LEU A 159 35.68 34.24 -21.71
CA LEU A 159 36.04 35.63 -21.40
C LEU A 159 37.02 35.74 -20.22
N CYS A 160 36.94 34.84 -19.25
CA CYS A 160 37.91 34.73 -18.15
C CYS A 160 39.26 34.15 -18.61
N ILE A 161 39.27 33.17 -19.54
CA ILE A 161 40.49 32.62 -20.14
C ILE A 161 41.24 33.69 -20.96
N ASN A 162 40.51 34.57 -21.66
CA ASN A 162 41.07 35.68 -22.45
C ASN A 162 41.34 36.97 -21.64
N GLU A 163 41.45 36.87 -20.31
CA GLU A 163 41.77 37.97 -19.38
C GLU A 163 40.83 39.21 -19.44
N ARG A 164 39.62 39.09 -20.04
CA ARG A 164 38.64 40.20 -20.13
C ARG A 164 37.74 40.28 -18.89
N TYR A 165 38.37 40.38 -17.72
CA TYR A 165 37.71 40.31 -16.40
C TYR A 165 36.60 41.35 -16.17
N THR A 166 36.73 42.56 -16.73
CA THR A 166 35.73 43.64 -16.58
C THR A 166 34.40 43.35 -17.28
N ILE A 167 34.38 42.57 -18.36
CA ILE A 167 33.15 42.15 -19.05
C ILE A 167 32.54 40.93 -18.34
N SER A 168 33.39 40.00 -17.86
CA SER A 168 32.97 38.86 -17.03
C SER A 168 32.31 39.29 -15.71
N GLU A 169 32.78 40.39 -15.08
CA GLU A 169 32.14 40.96 -13.88
C GLU A 169 30.77 41.58 -14.16
N LYS A 170 30.56 42.19 -15.34
CA LYS A 170 29.26 42.74 -15.74
C LYS A 170 28.23 41.67 -16.11
N LEU A 171 28.68 40.48 -16.52
CA LEU A 171 27.85 39.29 -16.78
C LEU A 171 27.63 38.43 -15.50
N ARG A 172 27.86 38.98 -14.30
CA ARG A 172 27.53 38.29 -13.05
C ARG A 172 26.03 38.02 -13.01
N LEU A 173 25.67 36.73 -12.89
CA LEU A 173 24.36 36.29 -12.42
C LEU A 173 24.19 36.73 -10.96
N THR A 174 23.75 37.97 -10.77
CA THR A 174 23.46 38.51 -9.45
C THR A 174 22.17 37.88 -8.91
N PRO A 175 22.01 37.78 -7.59
CA PRO A 175 20.73 37.40 -6.97
C PRO A 175 19.57 38.29 -7.42
N ALA A 176 19.85 39.53 -7.84
CA ALA A 176 18.88 40.43 -8.43
C ALA A 176 18.42 39.98 -9.82
N ALA A 177 19.30 39.42 -10.67
CA ALA A 177 18.92 38.87 -11.98
C ALA A 177 18.06 37.60 -11.83
N PHE A 178 18.40 36.72 -10.88
CA PHE A 178 17.55 35.58 -10.52
C PHE A 178 16.23 36.02 -9.87
N GLY A 179 16.28 37.01 -8.97
CA GLY A 179 15.11 37.60 -8.33
C GLY A 179 14.17 38.28 -9.32
N PHE A 180 14.69 38.98 -10.33
CA PHE A 180 13.92 39.62 -11.39
C PHE A 180 13.30 38.57 -12.33
N PHE A 181 13.99 37.46 -12.59
CA PHE A 181 13.47 36.34 -13.39
C PHE A 181 12.38 35.54 -12.64
N PHE A 182 12.55 35.31 -11.34
CA PHE A 182 11.52 34.73 -10.46
C PHE A 182 10.34 35.68 -10.25
N LEU A 183 10.58 36.99 -10.19
CA LEU A 183 9.54 38.02 -10.16
C LEU A 183 8.74 38.03 -11.46
N PHE A 184 9.41 37.95 -12.62
CA PHE A 184 8.74 37.92 -13.93
C PHE A 184 7.95 36.62 -14.15
N SER A 185 8.50 35.48 -13.71
CA SER A 185 7.81 34.19 -13.72
C SER A 185 6.63 34.17 -12.75
N GLY A 186 6.79 34.79 -11.57
CA GLY A 186 5.74 34.99 -10.58
C GLY A 186 4.63 35.91 -11.07
N ILE A 187 4.97 37.05 -11.70
CA ILE A 187 4.01 37.99 -12.31
C ILE A 187 3.27 37.31 -13.47
N TYR A 188 3.96 36.54 -14.32
CA TYR A 188 3.34 35.77 -15.40
C TYR A 188 2.35 34.71 -14.88
N LEU A 189 2.73 33.95 -13.85
CA LEU A 189 1.86 32.94 -13.21
C LEU A 189 0.70 33.59 -12.45
N SER A 190 0.93 34.69 -11.72
CA SER A 190 -0.11 35.47 -11.04
C SER A 190 -1.08 36.14 -12.03
N SER A 191 -0.60 36.58 -13.20
CA SER A 191 -1.44 37.16 -14.25
C SER A 191 -2.34 36.13 -14.93
N LYS A 192 -1.93 34.86 -14.98
CA LYS A 192 -2.80 33.74 -15.40
C LYS A 192 -3.76 33.32 -14.29
N ALA A 193 -3.35 33.36 -13.03
CA ALA A 193 -4.22 33.07 -11.88
C ALA A 193 -5.36 34.10 -11.74
N LEU A 194 -5.08 35.37 -12.05
CA LEU A 194 -6.08 36.46 -12.08
C LEU A 194 -7.05 36.40 -13.27
N ARG A 195 -6.83 35.53 -14.25
CA ARG A 195 -7.77 35.29 -15.37
C ARG A 195 -8.74 34.15 -15.09
N TYR A 196 -8.67 33.49 -13.94
CA TYR A 196 -9.70 32.56 -13.49
C TYR A 196 -10.82 33.34 -12.77
N PRO A 197 -12.08 33.24 -13.23
CA PRO A 197 -13.18 34.00 -12.65
C PRO A 197 -13.42 33.60 -11.18
N LEU A 198 -13.47 34.61 -10.32
CA LEU A 198 -13.63 34.57 -8.86
C LEU A 198 -15.11 34.39 -8.43
N ASP A 199 -15.90 33.62 -9.18
CA ASP A 199 -17.36 33.52 -8.94
C ASP A 199 -17.74 32.41 -7.94
N GLY A 200 -16.78 31.90 -7.16
CA GLY A 200 -17.03 30.94 -6.08
C GLY A 200 -17.01 31.58 -4.70
N LEU A 201 -18.15 31.50 -3.98
CA LEU A 201 -18.33 31.90 -2.57
C LEU A 201 -17.07 31.71 -1.72
N LEU A 202 -16.43 32.83 -1.37
CA LEU A 202 -15.30 32.93 -0.44
C LEU A 202 -15.72 32.43 0.95
N ASN A 203 -15.53 31.13 1.13
CA ASN A 203 -15.81 30.36 2.33
C ASN A 203 -14.92 30.82 3.50
N THR A 204 -15.52 30.89 4.68
CA THR A 204 -15.10 31.22 6.07
C THR A 204 -13.68 30.85 6.60
N ARG A 205 -12.70 30.59 5.74
CA ARG A 205 -11.43 29.91 6.02
C ARG A 205 -10.30 30.79 6.58
N MET A 206 -10.49 32.10 6.74
CA MET A 206 -9.46 33.03 7.25
C MET A 206 -9.39 33.13 8.80
N GLY A 207 -10.34 32.55 9.52
CA GLY A 207 -10.46 32.70 10.99
C GLY A 207 -9.47 31.88 11.84
N TYR A 208 -8.98 30.73 11.36
CA TYR A 208 -8.31 29.75 12.24
C TYR A 208 -6.78 29.90 12.36
N LEU A 209 -6.13 30.56 11.39
CA LEU A 209 -4.71 30.93 11.51
C LEU A 209 -4.46 31.83 12.74
N HIS A 210 -5.49 32.58 13.17
CA HIS A 210 -5.42 33.50 14.29
C HIS A 210 -5.30 32.78 15.65
N ASN A 211 -5.94 31.62 15.84
CA ASN A 211 -5.92 30.91 17.13
C ASN A 211 -4.57 30.23 17.44
N ILE A 212 -3.92 29.64 16.43
CA ILE A 212 -2.54 29.12 16.56
C ILE A 212 -1.57 30.29 16.81
N LEU A 213 -1.79 31.43 16.15
CA LEU A 213 -1.04 32.66 16.40
C LEU A 213 -1.23 33.16 17.84
N TYR A 214 -2.45 33.12 18.39
CA TYR A 214 -2.76 33.55 19.76
C TYR A 214 -2.07 32.67 20.81
N PHE A 215 -2.10 31.33 20.67
CA PHE A 215 -1.37 30.43 21.59
C PHE A 215 0.15 30.59 21.48
N PHE A 216 0.67 30.83 20.27
CA PHE A 216 2.09 31.09 20.04
C PHE A 216 2.51 32.45 20.64
N LEU A 217 1.70 33.50 20.47
CA LEU A 217 1.89 34.82 21.09
C LEU A 217 1.80 34.75 22.61
N LEU A 218 0.83 34.02 23.18
CA LEU A 218 0.69 33.85 24.63
C LEU A 218 1.90 33.10 25.21
N GLY A 219 2.32 32.01 24.56
CA GLY A 219 3.51 31.25 24.95
C GLY A 219 4.80 32.07 24.83
N TRP A 220 4.90 32.93 23.81
CA TRP A 220 6.02 33.85 23.62
C TRP A 220 6.05 34.96 24.67
N ILE A 221 4.91 35.59 24.97
CA ILE A 221 4.72 36.62 25.99
C ILE A 221 5.06 36.07 27.38
N VAL A 222 4.58 34.88 27.73
CA VAL A 222 4.94 34.19 28.99
C VAL A 222 6.44 33.90 29.07
N SER A 223 7.08 33.56 27.94
CA SER A 223 8.53 33.33 27.89
C SER A 223 9.37 34.59 28.14
N ILE A 224 8.85 35.76 27.73
CA ILE A 224 9.50 37.06 27.93
C ILE A 224 9.36 37.52 29.40
N LEU A 225 8.21 37.27 30.03
CA LEU A 225 7.92 37.71 31.40
C LEU A 225 8.57 36.83 32.47
N ASP A 226 8.75 35.53 32.21
CA ASP A 226 9.35 34.58 33.14
C ASP A 226 10.88 34.46 32.98
N LYS A 227 11.61 35.48 33.44
CA LYS A 227 13.09 35.57 33.34
C LYS A 227 13.86 34.37 33.94
N LYS A 228 13.23 33.60 34.84
CA LYS A 228 13.82 32.38 35.45
C LYS A 228 13.20 31.08 34.91
N HIS A 229 12.28 31.18 33.96
CA HIS A 229 11.54 30.08 33.33
C HIS A 229 10.88 29.13 34.35
N ARG A 230 10.52 29.63 35.55
CA ARG A 230 9.90 28.82 36.62
C ARG A 230 8.44 28.55 36.32
N PHE A 231 7.72 29.56 35.85
CA PHE A 231 6.33 29.47 35.44
C PHE A 231 6.18 28.55 34.23
N LEU A 232 7.02 28.71 33.19
CA LEU A 232 6.99 27.85 32.01
C LEU A 232 7.20 26.37 32.35
N LYS A 233 8.13 26.06 33.26
CA LYS A 233 8.38 24.68 33.74
C LYS A 233 7.20 24.13 34.53
N SER A 234 6.68 24.94 35.45
CA SER A 234 5.63 24.48 36.36
C SER A 234 4.31 24.29 35.63
N CYS A 235 4.02 25.13 34.63
CA CYS A 235 2.81 25.05 33.80
C CYS A 235 2.93 24.06 32.62
N THR A 236 4.04 23.35 32.47
CA THR A 236 4.18 22.33 31.41
C THR A 236 3.07 21.26 31.43
N PRO A 237 2.57 20.77 32.60
CA PRO A 237 1.44 19.86 32.65
C PRO A 237 0.16 20.44 32.04
N LEU A 238 -0.06 21.77 32.12
CA LEU A 238 -1.23 22.41 31.53
C LEU A 238 -1.24 22.36 29.99
N LEU A 239 -0.12 22.04 29.34
CA LEU A 239 -0.09 21.77 27.90
C LEU A 239 -0.87 20.50 27.51
N LEU A 240 -1.15 19.63 28.48
CA LEU A 240 -2.02 18.47 28.31
C LEU A 240 -3.50 18.82 28.43
N LEU A 241 -3.87 20.05 28.82
CA LEU A 241 -5.28 20.43 29.01
C LEU A 241 -6.13 20.20 27.75
N PRO A 242 -5.67 20.43 26.52
CA PRO A 242 -6.46 20.05 25.36
C PRO A 242 -6.65 18.53 25.26
N LEU A 243 -5.63 17.73 25.58
CA LEU A 243 -5.74 16.26 25.54
C LEU A 243 -6.73 15.71 26.57
N THR A 244 -7.01 16.43 27.66
CA THR A 244 -7.99 15.97 28.64
C THR A 244 -9.39 15.87 28.06
N PHE A 245 -9.75 16.62 27.01
CA PHE A 245 -11.03 16.47 26.32
C PHE A 245 -11.20 15.08 25.69
N ILE A 246 -10.18 14.63 24.96
CA ILE A 246 -10.21 13.33 24.27
C ILE A 246 -10.06 12.20 25.29
N ILE A 247 -9.13 12.33 26.24
CA ILE A 247 -8.96 11.36 27.32
C ILE A 247 -10.25 11.23 28.14
N ALA A 248 -10.92 12.35 28.45
CA ALA A 248 -12.18 12.31 29.20
C ALA A 248 -13.32 11.69 28.40
N SER A 249 -13.44 12.00 27.10
CA SER A 249 -14.44 11.37 26.23
C SER A 249 -14.22 9.85 26.13
N GLU A 250 -12.97 9.40 25.97
CA GLU A 250 -12.64 7.98 25.87
C GLU A 250 -12.72 7.26 27.22
N THR A 251 -12.40 7.95 28.32
CA THR A 251 -12.65 7.43 29.67
C THR A 251 -14.15 7.30 29.92
N GLN A 252 -14.97 8.27 29.49
CA GLN A 252 -16.42 8.18 29.56
C GLN A 252 -16.92 6.98 28.77
N TYR A 253 -16.45 6.82 27.53
CA TYR A 253 -16.77 5.68 26.69
C TYR A 253 -16.46 4.34 27.39
N ILE A 254 -15.21 4.15 27.84
CA ILE A 254 -14.78 2.92 28.52
C ILE A 254 -15.57 2.67 29.81
N LEU A 255 -15.89 3.70 30.59
CA LEU A 255 -16.71 3.55 31.79
C LEU A 255 -18.14 3.12 31.44
N LEU A 256 -18.72 3.68 30.39
CA LEU A 256 -20.05 3.30 29.90
C LEU A 256 -20.07 1.87 29.36
N THR A 257 -19.01 1.39 28.69
CA THR A 257 -18.93 -0.01 28.24
C THR A 257 -18.90 -1.00 29.40
N HIS A 258 -18.44 -0.56 30.58
CA HIS A 258 -18.48 -1.33 31.83
C HIS A 258 -19.73 -1.06 32.69
N GLY A 259 -20.69 -0.28 32.16
CA GLY A 259 -21.96 0.01 32.83
C GLY A 259 -21.95 1.20 33.80
N TYR A 260 -20.84 1.92 33.95
CA TYR A 260 -20.73 3.10 34.81
C TYR A 260 -21.23 4.37 34.10
N GLU A 261 -22.24 5.03 34.66
CA GLU A 261 -22.76 6.29 34.15
C GLU A 261 -22.02 7.48 34.79
N VAL A 262 -21.08 8.06 34.06
CA VAL A 262 -20.32 9.23 34.51
C VAL A 262 -20.46 10.35 33.47
N SER A 263 -20.70 11.58 33.92
CA SER A 263 -20.78 12.73 33.02
C SER A 263 -19.37 13.13 32.54
N LEU A 264 -19.25 13.47 31.26
CA LEU A 264 -18.01 13.98 30.66
C LEU A 264 -17.43 15.18 31.45
N GLN A 265 -18.31 16.05 31.96
CA GLN A 265 -17.95 17.23 32.75
C GLN A 265 -17.22 16.87 34.04
N SER A 266 -17.67 15.83 34.75
CA SER A 266 -17.02 15.37 35.98
C SER A 266 -15.62 14.83 35.68
N ILE A 267 -15.48 14.00 34.64
CA ILE A 267 -14.18 13.44 34.26
C ILE A 267 -13.19 14.55 33.84
N LEU A 268 -13.66 15.51 33.03
CA LEU A 268 -12.90 16.70 32.66
C LEU A 268 -12.44 17.52 33.87
N PHE A 269 -13.33 17.72 34.84
CA PHE A 269 -13.02 18.44 36.07
C PHE A 269 -11.92 17.73 36.88
N TYR A 270 -12.03 16.41 37.06
CA TYR A 270 -11.01 15.62 37.75
C TYR A 270 -9.63 15.70 37.06
N PHE A 271 -9.58 15.50 35.73
CA PHE A 271 -8.30 15.62 35.00
C PHE A 271 -7.71 17.03 35.09
N THR A 272 -8.55 18.06 35.02
CA THR A 272 -8.10 19.46 35.13
C THR A 272 -7.54 19.75 36.53
N ILE A 273 -8.22 19.30 37.59
CA ILE A 273 -7.72 19.42 38.98
C ILE A 273 -6.39 18.71 39.13
N VAL A 274 -6.24 17.49 38.62
CA VAL A 274 -4.98 16.74 38.70
C VAL A 274 -3.85 17.50 37.99
N LEU A 275 -4.07 18.04 36.79
CA LEU A 275 -3.07 18.83 36.08
C LEU A 275 -2.72 20.13 36.82
N CYS A 276 -3.70 20.81 37.41
CA CYS A 276 -3.50 21.99 38.24
C CYS A 276 -2.72 21.65 39.52
N ALA A 277 -3.03 20.54 40.19
CA ALA A 277 -2.32 20.07 41.37
C ALA A 277 -0.87 19.71 41.07
N ILE A 278 -0.60 19.01 39.96
CA ILE A 278 0.76 18.74 39.48
C ILE A 278 1.50 20.05 39.16
N THR A 279 0.82 21.02 38.53
CA THR A 279 1.39 22.33 38.21
C THR A 279 1.80 23.09 39.48
N VAL A 280 0.93 23.12 40.49
CA VAL A 280 1.22 23.72 41.81
C VAL A 280 2.36 22.97 42.50
N PHE A 281 2.34 21.63 42.49
CA PHE A 281 3.42 20.81 43.06
C PHE A 281 4.77 21.10 42.39
N LEU A 282 4.83 21.13 41.05
CA LEU A 282 6.04 21.49 40.31
C LEU A 282 6.49 22.94 40.61
N PHE A 283 5.55 23.87 40.76
CA PHE A 283 5.83 25.27 41.11
C PHE A 283 6.46 25.40 42.51
N LEU A 284 5.93 24.67 43.49
CA LEU A 284 6.43 24.66 44.86
C LEU A 284 7.80 23.97 44.97
N THR A 285 8.02 22.88 44.23
CA THR A 285 9.27 22.08 44.29
C THR A 285 10.41 22.67 43.46
N THR A 286 10.12 23.36 42.35
CA THR A 286 11.15 24.01 41.51
C THR A 286 11.83 25.21 42.17
N LYS A 287 11.34 25.69 43.33
CA LYS A 287 11.99 26.75 44.12
C LYS A 287 13.41 26.38 44.59
N LYS A 288 13.76 25.09 44.72
CA LYS A 288 14.98 24.68 45.44
C LYS A 288 16.27 24.46 44.62
N HIS A 289 16.35 23.72 43.49
CA HIS A 289 17.71 23.34 43.02
C HIS A 289 17.98 23.04 41.51
N ILE A 290 17.11 23.30 40.54
CA ILE A 290 17.37 22.81 39.15
C ILE A 290 17.28 23.91 38.06
N SER A 291 18.43 24.43 37.65
CA SER A 291 18.59 25.33 36.50
C SER A 291 18.53 24.57 35.16
N ILE A 292 17.37 23.99 34.84
CA ILE A 292 17.15 23.45 33.48
C ILE A 292 17.11 24.61 32.49
N SER A 293 17.98 24.60 31.47
CA SER A 293 17.99 25.60 30.38
C SER A 293 16.69 25.60 29.58
N TYR A 294 16.21 26.77 29.16
CA TYR A 294 15.03 26.95 28.30
C TYR A 294 15.00 25.97 27.11
N ASN A 295 16.12 25.83 26.39
CA ASN A 295 16.23 24.92 25.26
C ASN A 295 15.93 23.45 25.60
N LYS A 296 16.22 22.99 26.82
CA LYS A 296 15.91 21.62 27.27
C LYS A 296 14.43 21.46 27.58
N VAL A 297 13.80 22.47 28.17
CA VAL A 297 12.34 22.47 28.42
C VAL A 297 11.59 22.45 27.10
N MET A 298 11.94 23.35 26.17
CA MET A 298 11.34 23.36 24.83
C MET A 298 11.59 22.05 24.08
N LYS A 299 12.81 21.52 24.16
CA LYS A 299 13.21 20.31 23.46
C LYS A 299 12.47 19.06 23.94
N TYR A 300 12.44 18.82 25.25
CA TYR A 300 12.01 17.53 25.80
C TYR A 300 10.56 17.52 26.29
N TRP A 301 9.94 18.69 26.47
CA TRP A 301 8.60 18.79 27.04
C TRP A 301 7.65 19.56 26.14
N TYR A 302 7.90 20.86 25.92
CA TYR A 302 6.92 21.73 25.25
C TYR A 302 6.60 21.27 23.82
N PHE A 303 7.59 21.17 22.93
CA PHE A 303 7.33 20.80 21.54
C PHE A 303 6.83 19.36 21.34
N PRO A 304 7.34 18.34 22.04
CA PRO A 304 6.74 17.01 22.03
C PRO A 304 5.27 17.01 22.45
N LEU A 305 4.92 17.71 23.53
CA LEU A 305 3.53 17.81 23.98
C LEU A 305 2.65 18.53 22.96
N CYS A 306 3.13 19.61 22.35
CA CYS A 306 2.42 20.26 21.25
C CYS A 306 2.20 19.33 20.05
N ILE A 307 3.22 18.55 19.66
CA ILE A 307 3.10 17.53 18.60
C ILE A 307 2.03 16.50 18.98
N ILE A 308 2.09 15.96 20.21
CA ILE A 308 1.12 14.98 20.71
C ILE A 308 -0.29 15.55 20.64
N THR A 309 -0.51 16.72 21.24
CA THR A 309 -1.81 17.37 21.26
C THR A 309 -2.36 17.61 19.86
N LEU A 310 -1.59 18.25 18.98
CA LEU A 310 -2.05 18.54 17.61
C LEU A 310 -2.36 17.26 16.83
N THR A 311 -1.52 16.23 16.96
CA THR A 311 -1.70 14.96 16.25
C THR A 311 -2.97 14.25 16.69
N VAL A 312 -3.20 14.16 18.00
CA VAL A 312 -4.39 13.50 18.55
C VAL A 312 -5.65 14.26 18.14
N PHE A 313 -5.66 15.59 18.21
CA PHE A 313 -6.80 16.39 17.75
C PHE A 313 -7.09 16.27 16.26
N MET A 314 -6.05 16.14 15.44
CA MET A 314 -6.22 16.04 13.99
C MET A 314 -6.73 14.67 13.53
N LEU A 315 -6.40 13.61 14.26
CA LEU A 315 -6.60 12.23 13.80
C LEU A 315 -7.63 11.45 14.60
N TRP A 316 -7.90 11.86 15.84
CA TRP A 316 -8.92 11.21 16.63
C TRP A 316 -10.29 11.55 16.07
N GLN A 317 -11.09 10.51 15.83
CA GLN A 317 -12.47 10.63 15.39
C GLN A 317 -13.33 9.86 16.39
N PRO A 318 -14.46 10.41 16.85
CA PRO A 318 -15.32 9.73 17.79
C PRO A 318 -15.99 8.50 17.16
N SER A 319 -16.25 8.54 15.86
CA SER A 319 -16.83 7.44 15.10
C SER A 319 -16.11 7.25 13.77
N LEU A 320 -16.14 6.02 13.26
CA LEU A 320 -15.56 5.65 11.99
C LEU A 320 -16.57 4.80 11.20
N ASN A 321 -16.69 5.07 9.91
CA ASN A 321 -17.37 4.17 8.99
C ASN A 321 -16.29 3.37 8.26
N ILE A 322 -16.28 2.05 8.44
CA ILE A 322 -15.39 1.16 7.69
C ILE A 322 -16.10 0.81 6.38
N ASP A 323 -15.44 1.10 5.26
CA ASP A 323 -15.91 0.79 3.91
C ASP A 323 -16.06 -0.73 3.68
N ASP A 324 -16.43 -1.14 2.47
CA ASP A 324 -16.51 -2.54 2.00
C ASP A 324 -15.12 -3.23 1.92
N ASP A 325 -14.31 -3.12 2.97
CA ASP A 325 -12.95 -3.65 3.07
C ASP A 325 -12.78 -4.54 4.30
N LEU A 326 -12.87 -5.85 4.08
CA LEU A 326 -12.66 -6.89 5.11
C LEU A 326 -11.18 -7.22 5.35
N LEU A 327 -10.25 -6.66 4.57
CA LEU A 327 -8.82 -6.99 4.62
C LEU A 327 -8.04 -5.94 5.42
N HIS A 328 -8.08 -4.67 5.02
CA HIS A 328 -7.11 -3.69 5.52
C HIS A 328 -7.29 -3.33 7.00
N PRO A 329 -8.51 -2.97 7.47
CA PRO A 329 -8.75 -2.73 8.89
C PRO A 329 -8.49 -3.97 9.74
N ALA A 330 -8.81 -5.15 9.21
CA ALA A 330 -8.66 -6.43 9.91
C ALA A 330 -7.20 -6.77 10.22
N ASN A 331 -6.22 -6.27 9.45
CA ASN A 331 -4.80 -6.45 9.79
C ASN A 331 -4.44 -5.87 11.17
N SER A 332 -5.22 -4.93 11.68
CA SER A 332 -5.03 -4.29 12.98
C SER A 332 -5.81 -4.99 14.09
N PHE A 333 -7.12 -5.09 13.95
CA PHE A 333 -7.97 -5.57 15.04
C PHE A 333 -8.03 -7.11 15.16
N GLU A 334 -7.82 -7.88 14.09
CA GLU A 334 -7.90 -9.34 14.16
C GLU A 334 -6.80 -9.94 15.02
N PRO A 335 -5.50 -9.56 14.88
CA PRO A 335 -4.48 -10.13 15.74
C PRO A 335 -4.66 -9.76 17.21
N ALA A 336 -5.19 -8.56 17.48
CA ALA A 336 -5.54 -8.13 18.85
C ALA A 336 -6.68 -9.00 19.41
N GLN A 337 -7.72 -9.24 18.61
CA GLN A 337 -8.83 -10.12 18.94
C GLN A 337 -8.36 -11.54 19.24
N GLN A 338 -7.54 -12.11 18.38
CA GLN A 338 -7.04 -13.48 18.53
C GLN A 338 -6.16 -13.63 19.77
N LEU A 339 -5.40 -12.60 20.15
CA LEU A 339 -4.63 -12.58 21.39
C LEU A 339 -5.55 -12.56 22.62
N ILE A 340 -6.50 -11.63 22.68
CA ILE A 340 -7.35 -11.41 23.86
C ILE A 340 -8.38 -12.54 24.04
N GLN A 341 -9.09 -12.92 22.98
CA GLN A 341 -10.19 -13.90 23.06
C GLN A 341 -9.70 -15.36 22.98
N PHE A 342 -8.61 -15.63 22.25
CA PHE A 342 -8.15 -16.99 21.96
C PHE A 342 -6.74 -17.31 22.45
N GLY A 343 -6.04 -16.36 23.08
CA GLY A 343 -4.69 -16.56 23.60
C GLY A 343 -3.65 -16.86 22.50
N LYS A 344 -3.90 -16.43 21.26
CA LYS A 344 -2.94 -16.58 20.15
C LYS A 344 -1.84 -15.54 20.28
N ILE A 345 -0.61 -15.99 20.49
CA ILE A 345 0.55 -15.14 20.68
C ILE A 345 1.04 -14.62 19.31
N PRO A 346 1.18 -13.30 19.12
CA PRO A 346 1.80 -12.71 17.92
C PRO A 346 3.13 -13.36 17.54
N PHE A 347 3.33 -13.59 16.25
CA PHE A 347 4.43 -14.29 15.59
C PHE A 347 4.57 -15.80 15.91
N VAL A 348 4.00 -16.29 17.00
CA VAL A 348 4.04 -17.72 17.40
C VAL A 348 2.83 -18.46 16.85
N ASP A 349 1.62 -17.98 17.15
CA ASP A 349 0.35 -18.58 16.72
C ASP A 349 -0.27 -17.86 15.51
N THR A 350 0.14 -16.61 15.28
CA THR A 350 -0.33 -15.78 14.16
C THR A 350 0.77 -14.85 13.64
N TRP A 351 1.06 -14.85 12.34
CA TRP A 351 2.05 -13.97 11.75
C TRP A 351 1.45 -12.61 11.38
N ILE A 352 1.71 -11.59 12.20
CA ILE A 352 1.22 -10.24 11.94
C ILE A 352 2.05 -9.61 10.82
N THR A 353 1.49 -9.55 9.62
CA THR A 353 2.17 -9.15 8.37
C THR A 353 2.87 -7.79 8.44
N ARG A 354 2.27 -6.84 9.18
CA ARG A 354 2.77 -5.48 9.38
C ARG A 354 3.35 -5.28 10.79
N GLY A 355 3.54 -6.37 11.53
CA GLY A 355 4.10 -6.45 12.88
C GLY A 355 3.19 -5.86 13.97
N LEU A 356 3.73 -5.72 15.20
CA LEU A 356 2.96 -5.22 16.35
C LEU A 356 2.43 -3.79 16.16
N ARG A 357 2.91 -3.04 15.18
CA ARG A 357 2.37 -1.74 14.84
C ARG A 357 0.85 -1.75 14.67
N ASP A 358 0.36 -2.75 13.95
CA ASP A 358 -1.04 -2.79 13.54
C ASP A 358 -1.93 -3.28 14.69
N SER A 359 -1.42 -4.21 15.50
CA SER A 359 -2.22 -4.84 16.56
C SER A 359 -2.07 -4.19 17.94
N LEU A 360 -0.91 -3.64 18.31
CA LEU A 360 -0.65 -3.14 19.66
C LEU A 360 -1.62 -2.04 20.10
N PRO A 361 -1.97 -1.02 19.29
CA PRO A 361 -2.94 -0.01 19.70
C PRO A 361 -4.29 -0.65 20.00
N CYS A 362 -4.71 -1.57 19.13
CA CYS A 362 -5.96 -2.30 19.27
C CYS A 362 -5.95 -3.18 20.52
N THR A 363 -4.86 -3.90 20.79
CA THR A 363 -4.67 -4.73 21.98
C THR A 363 -4.75 -3.90 23.25
N LEU A 364 -4.05 -2.76 23.32
CA LEU A 364 -4.08 -1.87 24.49
C LEU A 364 -5.47 -1.33 24.74
N PHE A 365 -6.20 -0.97 23.69
CA PHE A 365 -7.58 -0.53 23.81
C PHE A 365 -8.49 -1.65 24.32
N MET A 366 -8.40 -2.86 23.76
CA MET A 366 -9.22 -4.00 24.18
C MET A 366 -8.96 -4.44 25.63
N LEU A 367 -7.71 -4.32 26.12
CA LEU A 367 -7.38 -4.56 27.52
C LEU A 367 -8.12 -3.61 28.47
N LEU A 368 -8.49 -2.41 28.00
CA LEU A 368 -9.20 -1.40 28.80
C LEU A 368 -10.71 -1.43 28.56
N ALA A 369 -11.15 -1.63 27.32
CA ALA A 369 -12.56 -1.52 26.93
C ALA A 369 -13.33 -2.86 27.02
N GLY A 370 -12.62 -3.99 26.98
CA GLY A 370 -13.20 -5.33 26.91
C GLY A 370 -13.13 -5.95 25.51
N GLU A 371 -13.29 -7.26 25.44
CA GLU A 371 -13.10 -8.05 24.21
C GLU A 371 -14.21 -7.82 23.16
N GLN A 372 -15.41 -7.45 23.59
CA GLN A 372 -16.55 -7.14 22.72
C GLN A 372 -16.35 -5.86 21.89
N HIS A 373 -15.40 -5.00 22.26
CA HIS A 373 -15.06 -3.74 21.59
C HIS A 373 -13.86 -3.87 20.66
N THR A 374 -13.70 -5.03 20.00
CA THR A 374 -12.54 -5.27 19.14
C THR A 374 -12.51 -4.30 17.95
N VAL A 375 -13.62 -4.17 17.21
CA VAL A 375 -13.67 -3.33 16.01
C VAL A 375 -13.53 -1.85 16.38
N ASP A 376 -14.13 -1.46 17.50
CA ASP A 376 -14.05 -0.12 18.08
C ASP A 376 -12.60 0.35 18.25
N SER A 377 -11.70 -0.56 18.62
CA SER A 377 -10.29 -0.26 18.85
C SER A 377 -9.55 0.37 17.66
N PHE A 378 -10.07 0.19 16.43
CA PHE A 378 -9.44 0.69 15.21
C PHE A 378 -9.37 2.22 15.13
N ILE A 379 -10.23 2.95 15.88
CA ILE A 379 -10.18 4.42 15.98
C ILE A 379 -8.81 4.93 16.42
N TRP A 380 -8.12 4.18 17.28
CA TRP A 380 -6.82 4.57 17.82
C TRP A 380 -5.63 4.20 16.94
N PHE A 381 -5.84 3.36 15.93
CA PHE A 381 -4.77 2.84 15.08
C PHE A 381 -3.99 3.97 14.39
N GLN A 382 -4.69 4.91 13.76
CA GLN A 382 -4.06 6.05 13.09
C GLN A 382 -3.35 6.95 14.10
N VAL A 383 -4.07 7.39 15.15
CA VAL A 383 -3.53 8.29 16.17
C VAL A 383 -2.21 7.79 16.73
N PHE A 384 -2.14 6.54 17.17
CA PHE A 384 -0.94 5.97 17.78
C PHE A 384 0.23 5.86 16.79
N SER A 385 -0.06 5.44 15.57
CA SER A 385 0.96 5.24 14.55
C SER A 385 1.57 6.57 14.09
N TYR A 386 0.74 7.60 13.90
CA TYR A 386 1.19 8.96 13.59
C TYR A 386 1.95 9.61 14.75
N LEU A 387 1.48 9.41 15.97
CA LEU A 387 2.11 9.94 17.17
C LEU A 387 3.54 9.41 17.32
N THR A 388 3.69 8.09 17.22
CA THR A 388 4.98 7.40 17.29
C THR A 388 5.93 7.94 16.22
N TYR A 389 5.43 8.06 14.99
CA TYR A 389 6.17 8.62 13.88
C TYR A 389 6.66 10.06 14.13
N LEU A 390 5.77 10.98 14.50
CA LEU A 390 6.11 12.40 14.63
C LEU A 390 7.07 12.67 15.79
N ILE A 391 6.94 11.91 16.89
CA ILE A 391 7.88 11.99 18.01
C ILE A 391 9.26 11.52 17.58
N ILE A 392 9.37 10.41 16.85
CA ILE A 392 10.66 9.88 16.38
C ILE A 392 11.30 10.83 15.37
N LEU A 393 10.51 11.40 14.47
CA LEU A 393 10.98 12.38 13.51
C LEU A 393 11.47 13.66 14.19
N TYR A 394 10.72 14.17 15.17
CA TYR A 394 11.15 15.30 15.99
C TYR A 394 12.44 15.00 16.75
N CYS A 395 12.54 13.83 17.38
CA CYS A 395 13.76 13.37 18.03
C CYS A 395 14.95 13.36 17.07
N THR A 396 14.74 12.91 15.83
CA THR A 396 15.74 12.94 14.75
C THR A 396 16.17 14.37 14.43
N PHE A 397 15.22 15.26 14.12
CA PHE A 397 15.54 16.64 13.75
C PHE A 397 16.21 17.42 14.88
N THR A 398 15.87 17.17 16.15
CA THR A 398 16.53 17.83 17.29
C THR A 398 18.00 17.41 17.50
N LYS A 399 18.50 16.39 16.78
CA LYS A 399 19.93 16.07 16.70
C LYS A 399 20.67 16.95 15.67
N ILE A 400 19.92 17.57 14.75
CA ILE A 400 20.44 18.28 13.59
C ILE A 400 20.28 19.79 13.76
N VAL A 401 19.08 20.23 14.14
CA VAL A 401 18.68 21.64 14.24
C VAL A 401 18.21 21.99 15.66
N ARG A 402 17.98 23.29 15.90
CA ARG A 402 17.42 23.75 17.19
C ARG A 402 15.97 23.26 17.34
N PRO A 403 15.47 23.10 18.58
CA PRO A 403 14.16 22.50 18.84
C PRO A 403 12.98 23.14 18.11
N ALA A 404 12.94 24.47 18.00
CA ALA A 404 11.87 25.17 17.29
C ALA A 404 11.84 24.82 15.79
N TYR A 405 13.00 24.75 15.15
CA TYR A 405 13.07 24.33 13.75
C TYR A 405 12.78 22.85 13.58
N ALA A 406 13.20 22.02 14.53
CA ALA A 406 12.85 20.60 14.52
C ALA A 406 11.34 20.41 14.59
N PHE A 407 10.64 21.19 15.43
CA PHE A 407 9.18 21.20 15.52
C PHE A 407 8.53 21.57 14.17
N PHE A 408 8.94 22.69 13.56
CA PHE A 408 8.39 23.09 12.25
C PHE A 408 8.70 22.08 11.16
N LEU A 409 9.94 21.58 11.07
CA LEU A 409 10.31 20.54 10.12
C LEU A 409 9.50 19.27 10.33
N THR A 410 9.25 18.85 11.59
CA THR A 410 8.38 17.71 11.88
C THR A 410 6.99 17.90 11.29
N PHE A 411 6.37 19.07 11.46
CA PHE A 411 5.03 19.33 10.90
C PHE A 411 5.01 19.45 9.38
N PHE A 412 6.00 20.12 8.78
CA PHE A 412 6.09 20.16 7.31
C PHE A 412 6.29 18.76 6.72
N PHE A 413 7.19 17.97 7.30
CA PHE A 413 7.41 16.59 6.87
C PHE A 413 6.24 15.66 7.23
N ALA A 414 5.48 15.96 8.29
CA ALA A 414 4.27 15.21 8.64
C ALA A 414 3.31 15.21 7.45
N GLN A 415 3.01 16.39 6.90
CA GLN A 415 2.05 16.55 5.81
C GLN A 415 2.51 15.83 4.53
N VAL A 416 3.79 15.95 4.16
CA VAL A 416 4.38 15.20 3.04
C VAL A 416 4.26 13.68 3.22
N LEU A 417 4.08 13.19 4.44
CA LEU A 417 4.19 11.76 4.76
C LEU A 417 2.89 11.12 5.24
N VAL A 418 1.85 11.92 5.54
CA VAL A 418 0.50 11.46 5.90
C VAL A 418 -0.13 10.70 4.73
N GLU A 419 -0.12 11.29 3.55
CA GLU A 419 -0.82 10.74 2.39
C GLU A 419 -0.10 9.54 1.76
N TYR A 420 1.22 9.48 1.92
CA TYR A 420 2.05 8.46 1.26
C TYR A 420 2.47 7.32 2.18
N SER A 421 1.73 7.08 3.26
CA SER A 421 2.01 5.96 4.15
C SER A 421 3.44 6.00 4.73
N GLY A 422 3.96 7.21 4.99
CA GLY A 422 5.30 7.35 5.51
C GLY A 422 5.41 6.91 6.98
N TRP A 423 4.43 7.26 7.78
CA TRP A 423 4.38 6.89 9.20
C TRP A 423 4.62 5.39 9.47
N TYR A 424 4.38 4.50 8.49
CA TYR A 424 4.68 3.06 8.53
C TYR A 424 6.13 2.75 8.95
N ASN A 425 7.13 3.35 8.31
CA ASN A 425 8.54 2.93 8.46
C ASN A 425 9.34 3.77 9.46
N SER A 426 8.68 4.71 10.15
CA SER A 426 9.32 5.71 11.00
C SER A 426 10.17 5.15 12.14
N LEU A 427 9.75 4.02 12.71
CA LEU A 427 10.48 3.36 13.79
C LEU A 427 11.87 2.86 13.39
N MET A 428 12.13 2.67 12.09
CA MET A 428 13.46 2.42 11.57
C MET A 428 14.48 3.48 11.96
N LEU A 429 14.06 4.72 12.22
CA LEU A 429 14.94 5.79 12.68
C LEU A 429 15.41 5.60 14.13
N LEU A 430 14.70 4.81 14.94
CA LEU A 430 14.98 4.66 16.37
C LEU A 430 16.42 4.19 16.64
N PRO A 431 16.91 3.04 16.13
CA PRO A 431 18.32 2.66 16.32
C PRO A 431 19.30 3.68 15.72
N LEU A 432 18.91 4.37 14.64
CA LEU A 432 19.76 5.35 13.96
C LEU A 432 19.99 6.61 14.80
N ILE A 433 19.00 7.07 15.58
CA ILE A 433 19.12 8.18 16.53
C ILE A 433 20.18 7.91 17.61
N PHE A 434 20.37 6.63 17.97
CA PHE A 434 21.36 6.20 18.97
C PHE A 434 22.72 5.80 18.37
N LEU A 435 22.81 5.71 17.05
CA LEU A 435 24.05 5.37 16.35
C LEU A 435 25.22 6.34 16.67
N PRO A 436 25.03 7.67 16.78
CA PRO A 436 26.10 8.57 17.22
C PRO A 436 26.68 8.25 18.59
N TRP A 437 25.88 7.68 19.50
CA TRP A 437 26.34 7.27 20.82
C TRP A 437 27.16 5.98 20.76
N ALA A 438 26.71 5.00 19.97
CA ALA A 438 27.43 3.75 19.75
C ALA A 438 28.77 3.99 19.04
N MET A 439 28.80 4.88 18.03
CA MET A 439 29.97 5.11 17.18
C MET A 439 31.09 5.94 17.84
N ARG A 440 30.81 6.62 18.96
CA ARG A 440 31.86 7.29 19.76
C ARG A 440 32.84 6.30 20.37
N ASN A 441 32.34 5.15 20.82
CA ASN A 441 33.16 4.05 21.33
C ASN A 441 32.35 2.77 21.19
N ILE A 442 32.73 1.93 20.23
CA ILE A 442 32.06 0.66 20.03
C ILE A 442 32.48 -0.28 21.16
N THR A 443 31.51 -0.59 22.02
CA THR A 443 31.60 -1.64 23.04
C THR A 443 30.55 -2.72 22.75
N PHE A 444 30.71 -3.89 23.36
CA PHE A 444 29.71 -4.96 23.27
C PHE A 444 28.32 -4.47 23.70
N ILE A 445 28.21 -3.84 24.88
CA ILE A 445 26.94 -3.33 25.43
C ILE A 445 26.29 -2.31 24.49
N ARG A 446 27.05 -1.34 23.97
CA ARG A 446 26.47 -0.34 23.05
C ARG A 446 25.99 -0.98 21.75
N SER A 447 26.72 -1.97 21.23
CA SER A 447 26.32 -2.71 20.03
C SER A 447 25.07 -3.55 20.30
N ALA A 448 25.01 -4.22 21.46
CA ALA A 448 23.85 -5.00 21.88
C ALA A 448 22.60 -4.12 22.03
N CYS A 449 22.72 -2.91 22.60
CA CYS A 449 21.61 -1.96 22.64
C CYS A 449 21.13 -1.55 21.25
N ILE A 450 22.04 -1.31 20.29
CA ILE A 450 21.66 -1.00 18.90
C ILE A 450 20.94 -2.18 18.24
N TRP A 451 21.44 -3.40 18.44
CA TRP A 451 20.78 -4.61 17.92
C TRP A 451 19.43 -4.89 18.58
N LEU A 452 19.30 -4.62 19.88
CA LEU A 452 18.03 -4.73 20.59
C LEU A 452 17.00 -3.74 20.02
N LEU A 453 17.40 -2.48 19.79
CA LEU A 453 16.54 -1.50 19.13
C LEU A 453 16.16 -1.94 17.71
N ALA A 454 17.09 -2.51 16.94
CA ALA A 454 16.80 -3.04 15.60
C ALA A 454 15.83 -4.24 15.66
N ALA A 455 15.97 -5.11 16.66
CA ALA A 455 15.03 -6.21 16.91
C ALA A 455 13.64 -5.68 17.30
N THR A 456 13.55 -4.62 18.11
CA THR A 456 12.28 -3.94 18.39
C THR A 456 11.63 -3.40 17.12
N VAL A 457 12.41 -2.79 16.21
CA VAL A 457 11.89 -2.35 14.90
C VAL A 457 11.39 -3.55 14.08
N PHE A 458 12.09 -4.69 14.12
CA PHE A 458 11.66 -5.91 13.43
C PHE A 458 10.35 -6.47 13.96
N ILE A 459 10.19 -6.57 15.28
CA ILE A 459 8.94 -7.02 15.91
C ILE A 459 7.82 -6.01 15.64
N TRP A 460 8.14 -4.71 15.62
CA TRP A 460 7.17 -3.67 15.30
C TRP A 460 6.69 -3.72 13.85
N MET A 461 7.62 -3.86 12.90
CA MET A 461 7.36 -3.94 11.46
C MET A 461 8.51 -4.72 10.76
N PRO A 462 8.30 -6.00 10.38
CA PRO A 462 9.36 -6.87 9.89
C PRO A 462 10.15 -6.33 8.69
N SER A 463 9.48 -5.69 7.74
CA SER A 463 10.12 -5.13 6.53
C SER A 463 11.05 -3.95 6.85
N ALA A 464 10.63 -3.03 7.72
CA ALA A 464 11.47 -1.95 8.22
C ALA A 464 12.63 -2.48 9.08
N GLY A 465 12.36 -3.45 9.96
CA GLY A 465 13.40 -4.05 10.80
C GLY A 465 14.46 -4.79 10.00
N LYS A 466 14.08 -5.61 9.02
CA LYS A 466 15.01 -6.28 8.09
C LYS A 466 15.93 -5.27 7.43
N SER A 467 15.36 -4.20 6.89
CA SER A 467 16.10 -3.12 6.23
C SER A 467 17.05 -2.41 7.18
N THR A 468 16.61 -2.18 8.42
CA THR A 468 17.42 -1.61 9.51
C THR A 468 18.60 -2.49 9.88
N ILE A 469 18.38 -3.80 10.03
CA ILE A 469 19.42 -4.78 10.38
C ILE A 469 20.49 -4.82 9.31
N LEU A 470 20.09 -4.95 8.03
CA LEU A 470 21.01 -4.95 6.89
C LEU A 470 21.76 -3.62 6.77
N GLY A 471 21.06 -2.50 6.96
CA GLY A 471 21.67 -1.16 6.97
C GLY A 471 22.72 -1.01 8.08
N LEU A 472 22.41 -1.43 9.30
CA LEU A 472 23.33 -1.39 10.43
C LEU A 472 24.55 -2.29 10.22
N TRP A 473 24.39 -3.47 9.60
CA TRP A 473 25.52 -4.31 9.22
C TRP A 473 26.47 -3.57 8.29
N LEU A 474 25.95 -2.90 7.26
CA LEU A 474 26.76 -2.09 6.34
C LEU A 474 27.47 -0.93 7.08
N VAL A 475 26.78 -0.23 7.98
CA VAL A 475 27.40 0.81 8.83
C VAL A 475 28.56 0.26 9.67
N PHE A 476 28.34 -0.85 10.38
CA PHE A 476 29.37 -1.45 11.23
C PHE A 476 30.54 -1.98 10.40
N PHE A 477 30.26 -2.55 9.22
CA PHE A 477 31.29 -2.97 8.27
C PHE A 477 32.16 -1.79 7.83
N ILE A 478 31.56 -0.68 7.40
CA ILE A 478 32.26 0.56 7.01
C ILE A 478 33.13 1.09 8.15
N LYS A 479 32.66 1.01 9.40
CA LYS A 479 33.44 1.40 10.58
C LYS A 479 34.57 0.42 10.88
N GLY A 480 34.36 -0.89 10.70
CA GLY A 480 35.38 -1.91 10.92
C GLY A 480 36.46 -1.97 9.85
N LEU A 481 36.30 -1.28 8.71
CA LEU A 481 37.42 -1.01 7.80
C LEU A 481 38.58 -0.27 8.52
N GLN A 482 38.29 0.47 9.59
CA GLN A 482 39.32 1.10 10.43
C GLN A 482 39.91 0.15 11.49
N ASP A 483 39.09 -0.75 12.03
CA ASP A 483 39.51 -1.78 12.99
C ASP A 483 38.59 -3.01 12.93
N ILE A 484 38.99 -4.01 12.14
CA ILE A 484 38.20 -5.22 11.94
C ILE A 484 38.04 -6.04 13.23
N LYS A 485 38.97 -5.92 14.19
CA LYS A 485 38.89 -6.66 15.47
C LYS A 485 37.68 -6.21 16.28
N VAL A 486 37.27 -4.95 16.17
CA VAL A 486 36.07 -4.42 16.83
C VAL A 486 34.81 -5.12 16.34
N ILE A 487 34.71 -5.42 15.04
CA ILE A 487 33.56 -6.15 14.48
C ILE A 487 33.48 -7.55 15.10
N PHE A 488 34.55 -8.34 14.97
CA PHE A 488 34.57 -9.74 15.42
C PHE A 488 34.47 -9.90 16.94
N ARG A 489 35.04 -8.99 17.72
CA ARG A 489 35.04 -9.10 19.20
C ARG A 489 33.83 -8.46 19.87
N LYS A 490 33.14 -7.52 19.22
CA LYS A 490 32.09 -6.72 19.87
C LYS A 490 30.77 -6.70 19.11
N VAL A 491 30.78 -6.48 17.80
CA VAL A 491 29.55 -6.31 17.01
C VAL A 491 28.88 -7.66 16.69
N ILE A 492 29.64 -8.62 16.16
CA ILE A 492 29.14 -9.97 15.82
C ILE A 492 28.65 -10.70 17.07
N PRO A 493 29.42 -10.78 18.17
CA PRO A 493 28.93 -11.41 19.39
C PRO A 493 27.67 -10.73 19.92
N ALA A 494 27.59 -9.39 19.91
CA ALA A 494 26.40 -8.67 20.36
C ALA A 494 25.16 -8.99 19.50
N PHE A 495 25.33 -9.13 18.18
CA PHE A 495 24.25 -9.55 17.28
C PHE A 495 23.74 -10.94 17.66
N PHE A 496 24.64 -11.92 17.78
CA PHE A 496 24.26 -13.30 18.14
C PHE A 496 23.70 -13.39 19.56
N THR A 497 24.16 -12.58 20.51
CA THR A 497 23.55 -12.53 21.85
C THR A 497 22.10 -12.06 21.76
N VAL A 498 21.81 -10.98 21.03
CA VAL A 498 20.44 -10.45 20.94
C VAL A 498 19.53 -11.36 20.09
N PHE A 499 19.90 -11.62 18.84
CA PHE A 499 19.06 -12.40 17.92
C PHE A 499 19.08 -13.90 18.22
N GLY A 500 20.19 -14.44 18.76
CA GLY A 500 20.25 -15.81 19.24
C GLY A 500 19.34 -16.02 20.45
N MET A 501 19.34 -15.09 21.43
CA MET A 501 18.41 -15.16 22.57
C MET A 501 16.96 -15.06 22.12
N LEU A 502 16.63 -14.13 21.21
CA LEU A 502 15.28 -14.03 20.65
C LEU A 502 14.88 -15.28 19.85
N GLY A 503 15.80 -15.88 19.11
CA GLY A 503 15.59 -17.13 18.39
C GLY A 503 15.31 -18.30 19.34
N VAL A 504 16.07 -18.43 20.43
CA VAL A 504 15.81 -19.42 21.47
C VAL A 504 14.43 -19.20 22.10
N ILE A 505 14.09 -17.96 22.47
CA ILE A 505 12.77 -17.63 23.04
C ILE A 505 11.66 -18.02 22.06
N TYR A 506 11.79 -17.68 20.77
CA TYR A 506 10.81 -18.01 19.74
C TYR A 506 10.63 -19.53 19.59
N ILE A 507 11.74 -20.28 19.47
CA ILE A 507 11.71 -21.74 19.37
C ILE A 507 11.08 -22.37 20.63
N SER A 508 11.45 -21.89 21.82
CA SER A 508 10.85 -22.35 23.07
C SER A 508 9.34 -22.12 23.10
N PHE A 509 8.86 -20.95 22.68
CA PHE A 509 7.42 -20.68 22.60
C PHE A 509 6.71 -21.58 21.58
N LEU A 510 7.32 -21.84 20.42
CA LEU A 510 6.75 -22.76 19.43
C LEU A 510 6.64 -24.18 20.00
N LEU A 511 7.69 -24.67 20.66
CA LEU A 511 7.68 -26.01 21.27
C LEU A 511 6.65 -26.12 22.39
N LEU A 512 6.47 -25.08 23.20
CA LEU A 512 5.45 -25.03 24.26
C LEU A 512 4.01 -24.98 23.71
N LYS A 513 3.83 -24.68 22.43
CA LYS A 513 2.54 -24.59 21.73
C LYS A 513 2.33 -25.72 20.72
N ASP A 514 3.13 -26.79 20.80
CA ASP A 514 3.12 -27.93 19.86
C ASP A 514 3.31 -27.52 18.38
N GLY A 515 3.98 -26.39 18.15
CA GLY A 515 4.24 -25.86 16.81
C GLY A 515 5.49 -26.46 16.16
N ASN A 516 5.43 -26.74 14.86
CA ASN A 516 6.59 -27.17 14.09
C ASN A 516 7.39 -25.97 13.55
N VAL A 517 8.66 -25.87 13.93
CA VAL A 517 9.54 -24.75 13.55
C VAL A 517 9.78 -24.69 12.03
N LEU A 518 9.94 -25.83 11.36
CA LEU A 518 10.19 -25.88 9.91
C LEU A 518 8.95 -25.46 9.12
N ASP A 519 7.77 -25.86 9.57
CA ASP A 519 6.48 -25.44 9.00
C ASP A 519 6.36 -23.90 9.07
N ARG A 520 6.69 -23.28 10.21
CA ARG A 520 6.67 -21.81 10.37
C ARG A 520 7.70 -21.09 9.51
N ILE A 521 8.92 -21.63 9.40
CA ILE A 521 9.95 -21.07 8.51
C ILE A 521 9.48 -21.12 7.05
N THR A 522 8.84 -22.22 6.64
CA THR A 522 8.30 -22.40 5.28
C THR A 522 7.21 -21.37 4.98
N GLU A 523 6.27 -21.17 5.89
CA GLU A 523 5.22 -20.15 5.76
C GLU A 523 5.79 -18.72 5.72
N ILE A 524 6.73 -18.38 6.62
CA ILE A 524 7.40 -17.07 6.63
C ILE A 524 8.17 -16.84 5.34
N HIS A 525 8.83 -17.87 4.79
CA HIS A 525 9.48 -17.79 3.49
C HIS A 525 8.46 -17.50 2.38
N GLY A 526 7.30 -18.15 2.39
CA GLY A 526 6.19 -17.86 1.48
C GLY A 526 5.80 -16.38 1.48
N VAL A 527 5.71 -15.76 2.66
CA VAL A 527 5.44 -14.32 2.81
C VAL A 527 6.50 -13.46 2.13
N THR A 528 7.78 -13.85 2.20
CA THR A 528 8.87 -13.09 1.54
C THR A 528 8.81 -13.13 0.02
N CYS A 529 8.25 -14.21 -0.55
CA CYS A 529 8.08 -14.37 -1.99
C CYS A 529 6.84 -13.63 -2.52
N LEU A 530 5.83 -13.39 -1.67
CA LEU A 530 4.57 -12.71 -2.02
C LEU A 530 4.78 -11.35 -2.69
N GLU A 531 5.62 -10.48 -2.09
CA GLU A 531 5.78 -9.08 -2.53
C GLU A 531 6.30 -8.96 -3.97
N TYR A 532 7.08 -9.93 -4.43
CA TYR A 532 7.76 -9.91 -5.74
C TYR A 532 7.15 -10.89 -6.74
N GLY A 533 6.44 -11.92 -6.28
CA GLY A 533 5.82 -12.91 -7.15
C GLY A 533 4.35 -12.65 -7.38
N ALA A 534 3.54 -12.89 -6.35
CA ALA A 534 2.09 -12.94 -6.45
C ALA A 534 1.44 -11.57 -6.73
N HIS A 535 2.02 -10.49 -6.23
CA HIS A 535 1.39 -9.16 -6.31
C HIS A 535 2.15 -8.12 -7.14
N ALA A 536 3.18 -8.51 -7.88
CA ALA A 536 3.99 -7.56 -8.63
C ALA A 536 3.26 -7.06 -9.89
N TYR A 537 3.16 -5.73 -10.05
CA TYR A 537 2.60 -5.10 -11.26
C TYR A 537 3.48 -5.28 -12.47
N GLU A 538 2.90 -5.55 -13.65
CA GLU A 538 3.62 -5.58 -14.93
C GLU A 538 4.28 -4.24 -15.28
N ALA A 539 3.63 -3.12 -15.02
CA ALA A 539 4.04 -1.80 -15.54
C ALA A 539 5.48 -1.36 -15.15
N ILE A 540 6.09 -2.02 -14.17
CA ILE A 540 7.47 -1.77 -13.72
C ILE A 540 8.52 -2.42 -14.64
N THR A 541 8.14 -3.33 -15.55
CA THR A 541 9.08 -4.04 -16.44
C THR A 541 9.43 -3.28 -17.72
N LYS A 542 8.67 -2.24 -18.07
CA LYS A 542 8.93 -1.42 -19.26
C LYS A 542 9.79 -0.21 -18.89
N PRO A 543 10.84 0.11 -19.68
CA PRO A 543 11.68 1.27 -19.43
C PRO A 543 10.84 2.55 -19.60
N SER A 544 10.45 3.14 -18.48
CA SER A 544 9.81 4.45 -18.39
C SER A 544 10.67 5.37 -17.53
N LEU A 545 10.48 6.69 -17.66
CA LEU A 545 11.17 7.67 -16.80
C LEU A 545 10.96 7.35 -15.31
N THR A 546 9.75 6.93 -14.97
CA THR A 546 9.33 6.50 -13.63
C THR A 546 10.15 5.30 -13.15
N VAL A 547 10.31 4.29 -14.00
CA VAL A 547 11.12 3.09 -13.72
C VAL A 547 12.62 3.42 -13.60
N VAL A 548 13.16 4.29 -14.45
CA VAL A 548 14.54 4.79 -14.34
C VAL A 548 14.75 5.51 -13.02
N TRP A 549 13.81 6.37 -12.64
CA TRP A 549 13.86 7.06 -11.36
C TRP A 549 13.89 6.09 -10.17
N TYR A 550 13.14 4.98 -10.25
CA TYR A 550 13.14 3.92 -9.22
C TYR A 550 14.39 3.07 -9.20
N TYR A 551 14.73 2.38 -10.28
CA TYR A 551 15.80 1.39 -10.23
C TYR A 551 17.19 2.00 -10.28
N ILE A 552 17.29 3.23 -10.76
CA ILE A 552 18.56 3.84 -11.13
C ILE A 552 18.76 5.11 -10.32
N VAL A 553 17.98 6.17 -10.51
CA VAL A 553 18.36 7.46 -9.92
C VAL A 553 18.36 7.45 -8.38
N THR A 554 17.29 6.95 -7.77
CA THR A 554 17.10 7.02 -6.32
C THR A 554 18.02 6.11 -5.50
N PRO A 555 18.16 4.82 -5.85
CA PRO A 555 19.07 3.94 -5.15
C PRO A 555 20.51 4.38 -5.31
N LEU A 556 20.86 4.84 -6.52
CA LEU A 556 22.22 5.28 -6.79
C LEU A 556 22.55 6.60 -6.07
N PHE A 557 21.56 7.46 -5.87
CA PHE A 557 21.73 8.61 -4.99
C PHE A 557 22.11 8.19 -3.56
N PHE A 558 21.40 7.25 -2.94
CA PHE A 558 21.75 6.77 -1.60
C PHE A 558 23.07 5.98 -1.58
N ALA A 559 23.34 5.21 -2.63
CA ALA A 559 24.60 4.50 -2.82
C ALA A 559 25.77 5.48 -2.87
N SER A 560 25.62 6.61 -3.56
CA SER A 560 26.63 7.67 -3.65
C SER A 560 26.94 8.29 -2.27
N ILE A 561 25.93 8.48 -1.42
CA ILE A 561 26.13 8.90 -0.03
C ILE A 561 26.93 7.83 0.73
N CYS A 562 26.55 6.55 0.61
CA CYS A 562 27.27 5.46 1.27
C CYS A 562 28.73 5.40 0.81
N TRP A 563 28.99 5.59 -0.48
CA TRP A 563 30.34 5.65 -1.04
C TRP A 563 31.17 6.78 -0.46
N LEU A 564 30.61 8.00 -0.37
CA LEU A 564 31.30 9.15 0.26
C LEU A 564 31.78 8.82 1.67
N PHE A 565 31.00 8.05 2.43
CA PHE A 565 31.35 7.63 3.79
C PHE A 565 32.36 6.48 3.82
N ILE A 566 32.23 5.48 2.93
CA ILE A 566 33.22 4.42 2.75
C ILE A 566 34.58 5.04 2.46
N TRP A 567 34.62 5.94 1.48
CA TRP A 567 35.82 6.64 1.07
C TRP A 567 36.44 7.43 2.23
N ARG A 568 35.63 8.22 2.96
CA ARG A 568 36.10 8.94 4.15
C ARG A 568 36.66 8.01 5.21
N SER A 569 36.01 6.88 5.46
CA SER A 569 36.47 5.88 6.43
C SER A 569 37.83 5.29 6.04
N LEU A 570 38.00 4.92 4.76
CA LEU A 570 39.24 4.38 4.19
C LEU A 570 40.37 5.41 4.17
N SER A 571 40.06 6.69 3.94
CA SER A 571 41.01 7.81 4.02
C SER A 571 41.43 8.17 5.45
N LEU A 572 40.99 7.40 6.46
CA LEU A 572 41.24 7.61 7.90
C LEU A 572 40.78 8.99 8.42
N GLN A 573 39.92 9.68 7.69
CA GLN A 573 39.34 10.95 8.14
C GLN A 573 38.34 10.70 9.28
N SER A 574 38.38 11.57 10.29
CA SER A 574 37.44 11.48 11.40
C SER A 574 36.01 11.79 10.93
N ILE A 575 35.12 10.80 10.99
CA ILE A 575 33.69 10.97 10.73
C ILE A 575 33.01 11.41 12.03
N SER A 576 32.40 12.59 12.04
CA SER A 576 31.63 13.08 13.19
C SER A 576 30.56 12.08 13.61
N SER A 577 30.34 11.91 14.92
CA SER A 577 29.36 10.96 15.47
C SER A 577 27.96 11.08 14.83
N ILE A 578 27.50 12.30 14.56
CA ILE A 578 26.19 12.54 13.92
C ILE A 578 26.12 12.04 12.48
N HIS A 579 27.26 11.98 11.77
CA HIS A 579 27.27 11.52 10.39
C HIS A 579 27.00 10.02 10.24
N TRP A 580 27.32 9.24 11.27
CA TRP A 580 26.95 7.83 11.31
C TRP A 580 25.44 7.62 11.31
N MET A 581 24.66 8.51 11.95
CA MET A 581 23.19 8.48 11.88
C MET A 581 22.70 8.60 10.43
N TYR A 582 23.27 9.53 9.65
CA TYR A 582 22.89 9.71 8.25
C TYR A 582 23.31 8.56 7.36
N LEU A 583 24.50 8.01 7.59
CA LEU A 583 24.92 6.79 6.90
C LEU A 583 23.94 5.65 7.20
N GLY A 584 23.59 5.46 8.47
CA GLY A 584 22.60 4.45 8.86
C GLY A 584 21.23 4.68 8.23
N MET A 585 20.78 5.93 8.08
CA MET A 585 19.55 6.25 7.35
C MET A 585 19.67 5.87 5.88
N ALA A 586 20.74 6.31 5.20
CA ALA A 586 20.96 6.01 3.78
C ALA A 586 21.03 4.49 3.52
N THR A 587 21.79 3.76 4.34
CA THR A 587 21.93 2.30 4.19
C THR A 587 20.62 1.57 4.47
N SER A 588 19.88 1.95 5.51
CA SER A 588 18.59 1.31 5.81
C SER A 588 17.54 1.62 4.74
N MET A 589 17.56 2.82 4.15
CA MET A 589 16.68 3.19 3.03
C MET A 589 17.01 2.44 1.75
N LEU A 590 18.29 2.18 1.46
CA LEU A 590 18.70 1.32 0.33
C LEU A 590 18.08 -0.08 0.42
N PHE A 591 18.03 -0.66 1.62
CA PHE A 591 17.41 -1.97 1.79
C PHE A 591 15.88 -1.88 1.84
N LEU A 592 15.31 -0.81 2.40
CA LEU A 592 13.86 -0.62 2.43
C LEU A 592 13.28 -0.39 1.02
N PHE A 593 14.08 0.20 0.13
CA PHE A 593 13.69 0.44 -1.26
C PHE A 593 13.32 -0.85 -2.01
N THR A 594 13.81 -2.03 -1.59
CA THR A 594 13.35 -3.29 -2.20
C THR A 594 11.85 -3.48 -2.03
N ARG A 595 11.22 -2.94 -0.98
CA ARG A 595 9.76 -2.99 -0.83
C ARG A 595 9.03 -2.14 -1.88
N SER A 596 9.64 -1.04 -2.33
CA SER A 596 9.08 -0.12 -3.34
C SER A 596 9.11 -0.68 -4.78
N ILE A 597 9.81 -1.80 -5.01
CA ILE A 597 9.83 -2.51 -6.31
C ILE A 597 8.89 -3.74 -6.34
N GLY A 598 8.20 -4.01 -5.23
CA GLY A 598 7.15 -5.04 -5.11
C GLY A 598 5.76 -4.52 -5.55
N ARG A 599 4.68 -5.04 -4.93
CA ARG A 599 3.28 -4.60 -5.16
C ARG A 599 3.09 -3.09 -4.97
N HIS A 600 3.23 -2.69 -3.72
CA HIS A 600 3.00 -1.33 -3.26
C HIS A 600 4.18 -0.47 -3.72
N CYS A 601 4.09 0.06 -4.94
CA CYS A 601 5.08 0.94 -5.54
C CYS A 601 4.44 2.31 -5.81
N LEU A 602 5.20 3.27 -6.33
CA LEU A 602 4.64 4.58 -6.66
C LEU A 602 3.58 4.56 -7.78
N LEU A 603 3.38 3.46 -8.50
CA LEU A 603 2.19 3.31 -9.37
C LEU A 603 0.89 3.37 -8.54
N GLU A 604 0.92 2.88 -7.31
CA GLU A 604 -0.16 3.04 -6.32
C GLU A 604 0.00 4.32 -5.49
N ASN A 605 0.94 5.21 -5.87
CA ASN A 605 1.45 6.29 -5.01
C ASN A 605 2.03 5.78 -3.67
N ALA A 606 2.39 4.49 -3.54
CA ALA A 606 2.88 3.93 -2.28
C ALA A 606 4.39 4.17 -2.04
N TYR A 607 4.77 4.47 -0.80
CA TYR A 607 6.16 4.63 -0.32
C TYR A 607 6.99 5.77 -0.92
N LEU A 608 6.37 6.91 -1.24
CA LEU A 608 7.08 8.16 -1.53
C LEU A 608 8.04 8.58 -0.38
N MET A 609 7.85 8.03 0.81
CA MET A 609 8.71 8.22 1.98
C MET A 609 10.20 7.91 1.74
N VAL A 610 10.54 6.88 0.94
CA VAL A 610 11.97 6.59 0.69
C VAL A 610 12.65 7.80 0.06
N PHE A 611 11.90 8.61 -0.71
CA PHE A 611 12.36 9.86 -1.30
C PHE A 611 12.41 11.01 -0.29
N THR A 612 11.50 11.06 0.68
CA THR A 612 11.52 12.11 1.71
C THR A 612 12.73 11.98 2.64
N PHE A 613 13.24 10.77 2.86
CA PHE A 613 14.47 10.55 3.63
C PHE A 613 15.76 10.89 2.86
N ILE A 614 15.73 10.95 1.52
CA ILE A 614 16.82 11.52 0.70
C ILE A 614 17.09 12.96 1.15
N LEU A 615 16.04 13.75 1.34
CA LEU A 615 16.13 15.14 1.76
C LEU A 615 16.79 15.28 3.15
N ILE A 616 16.51 14.34 4.07
CA ILE A 616 17.14 14.30 5.40
C ILE A 616 18.61 13.89 5.29
N GLY A 617 18.93 12.94 4.40
CA GLY A 617 20.30 12.50 4.11
C GLY A 617 21.19 13.56 3.45
N LEU A 618 20.60 14.58 2.80
CA LEU A 618 21.30 15.71 2.16
C LEU A 618 21.75 16.82 3.12
N LEU A 619 21.07 16.98 4.25
CA LEU A 619 21.40 17.97 5.31
C LEU A 619 22.88 18.02 5.76
N PRO A 620 23.64 16.91 5.82
CA PRO A 620 25.02 16.90 6.32
C PRO A 620 26.02 17.42 5.29
N LEU A 621 25.74 17.24 4.00
CA LEU A 621 26.57 17.73 2.90
C LEU A 621 26.58 19.26 2.83
N ILE A 622 25.55 19.90 3.40
CA ILE A 622 25.33 21.35 3.31
C ILE A 622 25.59 22.05 4.67
N ARG A 623 25.89 21.28 5.72
CA ARG A 623 26.27 21.79 7.05
C ARG A 623 27.45 22.78 7.09
N PRO A 624 28.47 22.75 6.20
CA PRO A 624 29.53 23.76 6.24
C PRO A 624 29.08 25.18 5.82
N PHE A 625 27.88 25.36 5.25
CA PHE A 625 27.35 26.67 4.91
C PHE A 625 26.63 27.30 6.12
N LYS A 626 26.93 28.57 6.45
CA LYS A 626 26.44 29.25 7.67
C LYS A 626 24.93 29.05 7.86
N GLN A 627 24.56 28.24 8.87
CA GLN A 627 23.20 27.81 9.19
C GLN A 627 22.15 28.93 9.35
N ARG A 628 22.57 30.19 9.50
CA ARG A 628 21.66 31.33 9.72
C ARG A 628 21.02 31.88 8.43
N ILE A 629 21.62 31.66 7.25
CA ILE A 629 21.17 32.32 6.00
C ILE A 629 20.26 31.41 5.17
N TYR A 630 20.50 30.09 5.16
CA TYR A 630 19.78 29.17 4.28
C TYR A 630 18.57 28.50 4.92
N LEU A 631 18.42 28.58 6.25
CA LEU A 631 17.34 27.91 6.98
C LEU A 631 15.91 28.34 6.58
N PRO A 632 15.65 29.61 6.20
CA PRO A 632 14.37 29.99 5.60
C PRO A 632 14.13 29.33 4.23
N ALA A 633 15.16 29.26 3.37
CA ALA A 633 15.09 28.55 2.09
C ALA A 633 14.84 27.03 2.29
N TRP A 634 15.31 26.47 3.40
CA TRP A 634 15.05 25.08 3.81
C TRP A 634 13.64 24.82 4.35
N LEU A 635 12.93 25.83 4.89
CA LEU A 635 11.50 25.72 5.17
C LEU A 635 10.70 25.89 3.89
N PHE A 636 11.21 26.68 2.95
CA PHE A 636 10.60 26.95 1.66
C PHE A 636 10.64 25.74 0.72
N ILE A 637 11.71 24.92 0.71
CA ILE A 637 11.80 23.75 -0.19
C ILE A 637 10.75 22.67 0.14
N PRO A 638 10.61 22.16 1.38
CA PRO A 638 9.52 21.26 1.74
C PRO A 638 8.16 21.92 1.55
N ALA A 639 7.98 23.20 1.89
CA ALA A 639 6.72 23.91 1.66
C ALA A 639 6.37 24.01 0.17
N ILE A 640 7.36 24.23 -0.71
CA ILE A 640 7.19 24.20 -2.16
C ILE A 640 6.90 22.77 -2.62
N ILE A 641 7.64 21.76 -2.17
CA ILE A 641 7.36 20.35 -2.53
C ILE A 641 5.92 20.01 -2.16
N ILE A 642 5.49 20.35 -0.95
CA ILE A 642 4.12 20.23 -0.45
C ILE A 642 3.12 20.94 -1.38
N LEU A 643 3.38 22.19 -1.75
CA LEU A 643 2.53 22.97 -2.65
C LEU A 643 2.54 22.44 -4.10
N LEU A 644 3.60 21.75 -4.53
CA LEU A 644 3.80 21.28 -5.90
C LEU A 644 3.35 19.84 -6.13
N THR A 645 3.51 18.95 -5.15
CA THR A 645 3.09 17.54 -5.26
C THR A 645 1.59 17.36 -5.12
N TYR A 646 0.85 18.42 -4.81
CA TYR A 646 -0.54 18.32 -4.37
C TYR A 646 -1.47 19.30 -5.09
N ASN A 647 -2.15 18.82 -6.14
CA ASN A 647 -3.25 19.54 -6.79
C ASN A 647 -4.54 19.55 -5.94
N ASN A 648 -4.64 18.66 -4.95
CA ASN A 648 -5.79 18.55 -4.05
C ASN A 648 -5.32 18.69 -2.61
N PHE A 649 -4.80 19.86 -2.23
CA PHE A 649 -4.61 20.18 -0.82
C PHE A 649 -5.98 20.10 -0.14
N VAL A 650 -6.32 18.92 0.39
CA VAL A 650 -7.33 18.78 1.40
C VAL A 650 -6.68 19.39 2.62
N PHE A 651 -6.67 20.73 2.67
CA PHE A 651 -6.61 21.42 3.94
C PHE A 651 -7.63 20.70 4.80
N ILE A 652 -7.12 20.04 5.84
CA ILE A 652 -7.89 19.42 6.92
C ILE A 652 -9.12 20.31 7.09
N SER A 653 -10.30 19.80 6.75
CA SER A 653 -11.53 20.60 6.79
C SER A 653 -11.54 21.31 8.15
N PRO A 654 -11.87 22.61 8.23
CA PRO A 654 -12.08 23.28 9.50
C PRO A 654 -13.00 22.49 10.46
N GLU A 655 -13.83 21.58 9.93
CA GLU A 655 -14.63 20.62 10.69
C GLU A 655 -13.79 19.61 11.50
N ALA A 656 -12.63 19.17 11.00
CA ALA A 656 -11.72 18.28 11.72
C ALA A 656 -10.89 18.99 12.81
N LEU A 657 -10.96 20.33 12.89
CA LEU A 657 -10.40 21.12 14.01
C LEU A 657 -11.47 21.56 15.02
N LYS A 658 -12.76 21.27 14.78
CA LYS A 658 -13.76 21.38 15.86
C LYS A 658 -13.34 20.40 16.93
N ILE A 659 -13.21 20.86 18.19
CA ILE A 659 -12.99 19.95 19.32
C ILE A 659 -14.17 18.97 19.29
N PRO A 660 -13.95 17.69 18.97
CA PRO A 660 -15.03 16.73 18.83
C PRO A 660 -15.44 16.32 20.23
N LEU A 661 -16.21 17.18 20.89
CA LEU A 661 -16.69 16.96 22.23
C LEU A 661 -17.91 16.05 22.13
N VAL A 662 -17.65 14.74 22.10
CA VAL A 662 -18.71 13.73 22.10
C VAL A 662 -18.99 13.34 23.54
N SER A 663 -20.19 13.70 24.00
CA SER A 663 -20.77 13.16 25.22
C SER A 663 -21.44 11.86 24.86
N TRP A 664 -20.83 10.75 25.26
CA TRP A 664 -21.37 9.42 25.02
C TRP A 664 -22.62 9.19 25.88
N ASN A 665 -23.60 8.49 25.31
CA ASN A 665 -24.75 7.94 26.04
C ASN A 665 -24.84 6.43 25.73
N LYS A 666 -25.61 5.68 26.53
CA LYS A 666 -25.77 4.22 26.35
C LYS A 666 -26.40 3.83 25.01
N GLU A 667 -27.23 4.70 24.43
CA GLU A 667 -27.93 4.45 23.17
C GLU A 667 -27.04 4.63 21.93
N THR A 668 -25.92 5.35 22.06
CA THR A 668 -25.00 5.69 20.95
C THR A 668 -23.61 5.07 21.12
N LEU A 669 -23.48 3.91 21.78
CA LEU A 669 -22.17 3.28 22.04
C LEU A 669 -21.51 2.68 20.78
N GLU A 670 -22.27 2.49 19.69
CA GLU A 670 -21.71 2.03 18.43
C GLU A 670 -20.91 3.17 17.78
N ARG A 671 -19.57 3.05 17.79
CA ARG A 671 -18.67 4.06 17.22
C ARG A 671 -18.07 3.64 15.89
N VAL A 672 -17.97 2.35 15.62
CA VAL A 672 -17.54 1.84 14.32
C VAL A 672 -18.70 1.16 13.61
N THR A 673 -19.13 1.74 12.50
CA THR A 673 -20.12 1.12 11.61
C THR A 673 -19.40 0.47 10.44
N TYR A 674 -19.92 -0.66 9.98
CA TYR A 674 -19.45 -1.34 8.77
C TYR A 674 -20.63 -1.50 7.80
N THR A 675 -20.32 -1.72 6.53
CA THR A 675 -21.32 -1.80 5.47
C THR A 675 -22.34 -2.91 5.71
N ASP A 676 -23.60 -2.62 5.37
CA ASP A 676 -24.73 -3.53 5.56
C ASP A 676 -24.59 -4.81 4.72
N ASN A 677 -23.74 -4.79 3.69
CA ASN A 677 -23.50 -5.89 2.76
C ASN A 677 -22.98 -7.18 3.42
N TYR A 678 -22.20 -7.07 4.51
CA TYR A 678 -21.62 -8.24 5.19
C TYR A 678 -22.44 -8.75 6.37
N LYS A 679 -23.38 -7.94 6.87
CA LYS A 679 -24.24 -8.31 8.01
C LYS A 679 -24.94 -9.67 7.81
N PRO A 680 -25.45 -10.02 6.63
CA PRO A 680 -26.17 -11.28 6.44
C PRO A 680 -25.28 -12.50 6.64
N VAL A 681 -24.06 -12.48 6.07
CA VAL A 681 -23.10 -13.59 6.24
C VAL A 681 -22.56 -13.63 7.66
N ILE A 682 -22.29 -12.49 8.30
CA ILE A 682 -21.83 -12.42 9.70
C ILE A 682 -22.90 -13.01 10.63
N GLN A 683 -24.16 -12.57 10.51
CA GLN A 683 -25.27 -13.05 11.33
C GLN A 683 -25.52 -14.54 11.11
N PHE A 684 -25.48 -14.99 9.85
CA PHE A 684 -25.58 -16.41 9.51
C PHE A 684 -24.50 -17.23 10.23
N LEU A 685 -23.23 -16.81 10.15
CA LEU A 685 -22.11 -17.51 10.78
C LEU A 685 -22.21 -17.50 12.31
N GLN A 686 -22.57 -16.37 12.92
CA GLN A 686 -22.77 -16.24 14.37
C GLN A 686 -23.89 -17.15 14.88
N GLN A 687 -25.01 -17.22 14.16
CA GLN A 687 -26.16 -18.06 14.53
C GLN A 687 -25.88 -19.56 14.32
N LYS A 688 -25.16 -19.92 13.26
CA LYS A 688 -25.00 -21.31 12.84
C LYS A 688 -23.80 -22.01 13.47
N LEU A 689 -22.70 -21.30 13.73
CA LEU A 689 -21.47 -21.88 14.28
C LEU A 689 -21.46 -21.90 15.80
N LYS A 690 -21.13 -23.06 16.39
CA LYS A 690 -20.92 -23.20 17.83
C LYS A 690 -19.69 -22.42 18.28
N GLU A 691 -19.56 -22.20 19.59
CA GLU A 691 -18.46 -21.44 20.20
C GLU A 691 -17.06 -21.97 19.80
N LYS A 692 -16.87 -23.29 19.82
CA LYS A 692 -15.59 -23.94 19.46
C LYS A 692 -15.39 -24.15 17.95
N GLU A 693 -16.39 -23.85 17.15
CA GLU A 693 -16.34 -24.01 15.69
C GLU A 693 -15.95 -22.69 15.01
N THR A 694 -15.27 -22.78 13.88
CA THR A 694 -14.90 -21.68 13.00
C THR A 694 -15.15 -22.08 11.54
N PHE A 695 -14.65 -21.31 10.58
CA PHE A 695 -14.80 -21.55 9.15
C PHE A 695 -13.51 -21.22 8.39
N ILE A 696 -13.37 -21.77 7.19
CA ILE A 696 -12.29 -21.41 6.26
C ILE A 696 -12.78 -20.30 5.33
N GLU A 697 -11.93 -19.34 4.98
CA GLU A 697 -12.23 -18.33 3.96
C GLU A 697 -11.12 -18.27 2.89
N LEU A 698 -11.53 -18.11 1.63
CA LEU A 698 -10.66 -17.90 0.46
C LEU A 698 -10.78 -16.46 -0.09
N LEU A 699 -11.24 -15.50 0.70
CA LEU A 699 -11.61 -14.15 0.24
C LEU A 699 -10.59 -13.07 0.63
N ASN A 700 -9.51 -13.42 1.33
CA ASN A 700 -8.66 -12.44 2.02
C ASN A 700 -9.47 -11.55 3.00
N GLY A 701 -10.62 -12.04 3.45
CA GLY A 701 -11.59 -11.30 4.25
C GLY A 701 -11.51 -11.70 5.72
N HIS A 702 -10.29 -11.74 6.30
CA HIS A 702 -10.08 -12.23 7.65
C HIS A 702 -10.74 -11.37 8.74
N GLY A 703 -11.24 -10.18 8.40
CA GLY A 703 -12.15 -9.41 9.24
C GLY A 703 -13.41 -10.17 9.64
N LEU A 704 -13.88 -11.12 8.83
CA LEU A 704 -15.02 -11.98 9.16
C LEU A 704 -14.82 -12.73 10.48
N TYR A 705 -13.59 -13.14 10.81
CA TYR A 705 -13.29 -13.81 12.09
C TYR A 705 -13.54 -12.90 13.28
N THR A 706 -13.16 -11.63 13.18
CA THR A 706 -13.43 -10.64 14.22
C THR A 706 -14.91 -10.35 14.34
N TYR A 707 -15.61 -10.08 13.23
CA TYR A 707 -17.04 -9.78 13.26
C TYR A 707 -17.89 -10.94 13.77
N THR A 708 -17.45 -12.18 13.57
CA THR A 708 -18.15 -13.37 14.04
C THR A 708 -17.68 -13.88 15.40
N HIS A 709 -16.70 -13.21 16.02
CA HIS A 709 -16.02 -13.66 17.25
C HIS A 709 -15.51 -15.10 17.16
N LYS A 710 -14.92 -15.47 16.02
CA LYS A 710 -14.40 -16.82 15.74
C LYS A 710 -12.88 -16.83 15.69
N LYS A 711 -12.31 -17.99 16.03
CA LYS A 711 -10.88 -18.23 15.95
C LYS A 711 -10.47 -18.31 14.48
N ASN A 712 -9.50 -17.52 14.05
CA ASN A 712 -8.93 -17.66 12.72
C ASN A 712 -8.18 -19.01 12.66
N PRO A 713 -8.49 -19.93 11.73
CA PRO A 713 -7.81 -21.23 11.66
C PRO A 713 -6.38 -21.14 11.09
N PHE A 714 -5.96 -19.97 10.59
CA PHE A 714 -4.69 -19.76 9.92
C PHE A 714 -3.58 -19.27 10.86
N TYR A 715 -2.33 -19.54 10.47
CA TYR A 715 -1.15 -18.92 11.06
C TYR A 715 -0.82 -17.59 10.38
N LEU A 716 -0.70 -17.58 9.04
CA LEU A 716 -0.72 -16.35 8.27
C LEU A 716 -2.18 -15.87 8.20
N PRO A 717 -2.55 -14.68 8.72
CA PRO A 717 -3.94 -14.31 8.99
C PRO A 717 -4.87 -14.27 7.78
N ASN A 718 -4.33 -14.05 6.59
CA ASN A 718 -5.08 -13.99 5.34
C ASN A 718 -4.51 -14.97 4.31
N ILE A 719 -5.37 -15.41 3.39
CA ILE A 719 -5.02 -16.49 2.46
C ILE A 719 -3.94 -16.10 1.44
N SER A 720 -3.86 -14.83 1.03
CA SER A 720 -2.87 -14.34 0.03
C SER A 720 -1.43 -14.54 0.48
N LEU A 721 -1.19 -14.67 1.79
CA LEU A 721 0.14 -14.94 2.34
C LEU A 721 0.64 -16.36 2.05
N TYR A 722 -0.25 -17.30 1.73
CA TYR A 722 0.09 -18.66 1.30
C TYR A 722 0.26 -18.73 -0.22
N ALA A 723 1.10 -17.85 -0.78
CA ALA A 723 1.32 -17.74 -2.22
C ALA A 723 2.21 -18.84 -2.83
N THR A 724 2.93 -19.60 -2.00
CA THR A 724 3.84 -20.67 -2.42
C THR A 724 3.21 -22.04 -2.24
N ASP A 725 3.49 -23.00 -3.12
CA ASP A 725 2.96 -24.38 -2.99
C ASP A 725 3.36 -25.01 -1.66
N ASN A 726 4.58 -24.76 -1.18
CA ASN A 726 5.04 -25.27 0.12
C ASN A 726 4.27 -24.69 1.31
N ALA A 727 4.02 -23.38 1.34
CA ALA A 727 3.20 -22.77 2.40
C ALA A 727 1.76 -23.29 2.34
N GLN A 728 1.20 -23.50 1.14
CA GLN A 728 -0.13 -24.08 0.98
C GLN A 728 -0.20 -25.52 1.49
N LYS A 729 0.81 -26.35 1.24
CA LYS A 729 0.90 -27.73 1.78
C LYS A 729 0.89 -27.75 3.32
N VAL A 730 1.65 -26.85 3.95
CA VAL A 730 1.66 -26.69 5.40
C VAL A 730 0.27 -26.28 5.91
N LEU A 731 -0.39 -25.34 5.23
CA LEU A 731 -1.75 -24.94 5.58
C LEU A 731 -2.74 -26.10 5.45
N VAL A 732 -2.74 -26.83 4.34
CA VAL A 732 -3.64 -27.97 4.11
C VAL A 732 -3.45 -29.04 5.18
N LYS A 733 -2.20 -29.36 5.57
CA LYS A 733 -1.91 -30.27 6.69
C LYS A 733 -2.59 -29.80 7.99
N ASN A 734 -2.48 -28.50 8.31
CA ASN A 734 -3.12 -27.92 9.50
C ASN A 734 -4.65 -27.90 9.40
N LEU A 735 -5.21 -27.69 8.20
CA LEU A 735 -6.65 -27.74 7.95
C LEU A 735 -7.20 -29.16 8.03
N GLU A 736 -6.49 -30.17 7.52
CA GLU A 736 -6.89 -31.58 7.62
C GLU A 736 -7.03 -31.99 9.09
N GLN A 737 -6.08 -31.60 9.95
CA GLN A 737 -6.18 -31.83 11.38
C GLN A 737 -7.42 -31.16 11.99
N GLN A 738 -7.64 -29.86 11.73
CA GLN A 738 -8.79 -29.12 12.26
C GLN A 738 -10.14 -29.67 11.74
N PHE A 739 -10.16 -30.14 10.49
CA PHE A 739 -11.33 -30.78 9.89
C PHE A 739 -11.65 -32.10 10.57
N ASN A 740 -10.65 -32.95 10.79
CA ASN A 740 -10.81 -34.23 11.49
C ASN A 740 -11.26 -34.04 12.95
N GLU A 741 -10.90 -32.92 13.57
CA GLU A 741 -11.37 -32.52 14.90
C GLU A 741 -12.78 -31.88 14.88
N GLY A 742 -13.41 -31.72 13.72
CA GLY A 742 -14.75 -31.14 13.56
C GLY A 742 -14.83 -29.63 13.83
N LYS A 743 -13.69 -28.91 13.81
CA LYS A 743 -13.63 -27.48 14.18
C LYS A 743 -14.06 -26.53 13.07
N ILE A 744 -14.04 -26.96 11.81
CA ILE A 744 -14.27 -26.12 10.62
C ILE A 744 -15.41 -26.65 9.74
N PRO A 745 -16.66 -26.65 10.22
CA PRO A 745 -17.77 -27.26 9.49
C PRO A 745 -18.24 -26.47 8.26
N LEU A 746 -17.78 -25.23 8.07
CA LEU A 746 -18.12 -24.36 6.94
C LEU A 746 -16.88 -23.80 6.24
N ALA A 747 -16.99 -23.51 4.95
CA ALA A 747 -16.00 -22.79 4.17
C ALA A 747 -16.65 -21.72 3.28
N ILE A 748 -15.96 -20.61 3.04
CA ILE A 748 -16.38 -19.53 2.14
C ILE A 748 -15.39 -19.47 0.98
N VAL A 749 -15.86 -19.78 -0.23
CA VAL A 749 -14.98 -20.05 -1.37
C VAL A 749 -14.87 -18.85 -2.33
N ALA A 750 -15.97 -18.14 -2.54
CA ALA A 750 -16.02 -16.94 -3.37
C ALA A 750 -17.04 -15.94 -2.81
N SER A 751 -16.90 -14.67 -3.19
CA SER A 751 -17.85 -13.61 -2.86
C SER A 751 -17.69 -12.43 -3.81
N PRO A 752 -18.62 -11.45 -3.76
CA PRO A 752 -18.48 -10.19 -4.49
C PRO A 752 -17.36 -9.28 -3.92
N PHE A 753 -16.81 -9.61 -2.75
CA PHE A 753 -15.72 -8.84 -2.16
C PHE A 753 -14.46 -8.95 -3.04
N TRP A 754 -13.85 -7.79 -3.34
CA TRP A 754 -12.70 -7.71 -4.23
C TRP A 754 -11.51 -8.59 -3.78
N GLY A 755 -11.38 -8.88 -2.47
CA GLY A 755 -10.33 -9.74 -1.95
C GLY A 755 -10.42 -11.21 -2.41
N GLY A 756 -11.57 -11.66 -2.93
CA GLY A 756 -11.72 -12.97 -3.58
C GLY A 756 -11.09 -13.06 -4.98
N CYS A 757 -10.66 -11.92 -5.55
CA CYS A 757 -10.10 -11.83 -6.91
C CYS A 757 -8.96 -10.79 -6.99
N ILE A 758 -7.97 -10.91 -6.10
CA ILE A 758 -6.83 -9.97 -6.07
C ILE A 758 -6.09 -10.00 -7.41
N ASP A 759 -5.83 -8.81 -7.96
CA ASP A 759 -5.13 -8.59 -9.24
C ASP A 759 -5.81 -9.28 -10.44
N GLY A 760 -7.12 -9.50 -10.35
CA GLY A 760 -7.93 -10.16 -11.39
C GLY A 760 -7.80 -11.69 -11.40
N MET A 761 -7.17 -12.27 -10.37
CA MET A 761 -7.01 -13.70 -10.20
C MET A 761 -7.92 -14.23 -9.07
N PRO A 762 -8.85 -15.15 -9.37
CA PRO A 762 -9.67 -15.78 -8.35
C PRO A 762 -8.80 -16.50 -7.30
N SER A 763 -9.16 -16.37 -6.03
CA SER A 763 -8.43 -17.03 -4.94
C SER A 763 -8.38 -18.55 -5.08
N THR A 764 -9.39 -19.18 -5.69
CA THR A 764 -9.39 -20.62 -5.98
C THR A 764 -8.33 -21.03 -7.00
N ALA A 765 -7.90 -20.12 -7.87
CA ALA A 765 -6.77 -20.33 -8.77
C ALA A 765 -5.42 -20.10 -8.06
N ASN A 766 -5.31 -19.04 -7.26
CA ASN A 766 -4.08 -18.69 -6.53
C ASN A 766 -3.73 -19.71 -5.43
N HIS A 767 -4.75 -20.25 -4.78
CA HIS A 767 -4.64 -21.12 -3.61
C HIS A 767 -5.19 -22.51 -3.91
N TYR A 768 -4.77 -23.07 -5.04
CA TYR A 768 -5.34 -24.28 -5.62
C TYR A 768 -5.31 -25.49 -4.67
N ARG A 769 -4.28 -25.66 -3.84
CA ARG A 769 -4.23 -26.76 -2.86
C ARG A 769 -5.32 -26.63 -1.80
N ILE A 770 -5.63 -25.40 -1.38
CA ILE A 770 -6.69 -25.12 -0.40
C ILE A 770 -8.06 -25.32 -1.07
N ALA A 771 -8.21 -24.89 -2.33
CA ALA A 771 -9.43 -25.13 -3.10
C ALA A 771 -9.70 -26.64 -3.26
N GLU A 772 -8.67 -27.43 -3.61
CA GLU A 772 -8.74 -28.89 -3.72
C GLU A 772 -9.11 -29.56 -2.39
N PHE A 773 -8.52 -29.11 -1.28
CA PHE A 773 -8.90 -29.53 0.06
C PHE A 773 -10.40 -29.26 0.30
N ILE A 774 -10.89 -28.06 -0.02
CA ILE A 774 -12.31 -27.74 0.14
C ILE A 774 -13.18 -28.65 -0.75
N TYR A 775 -12.85 -28.85 -2.02
CA TYR A 775 -13.65 -29.70 -2.92
C TYR A 775 -13.61 -31.18 -2.54
N LYS A 776 -12.53 -31.63 -1.90
CA LYS A 776 -12.41 -32.98 -1.33
C LYS A 776 -13.36 -33.14 -0.15
N HIS A 777 -13.37 -32.18 0.78
CA HIS A 777 -13.99 -32.32 2.10
C HIS A 777 -15.35 -31.63 2.27
N TYR A 778 -15.76 -30.76 1.36
CA TYR A 778 -16.97 -29.95 1.45
C TYR A 778 -17.85 -30.13 0.21
N VAL A 779 -19.11 -29.71 0.34
CA VAL A 779 -20.10 -29.64 -0.74
C VAL A 779 -20.74 -28.24 -0.78
N PRO A 780 -21.18 -27.77 -1.96
CA PRO A 780 -21.91 -26.52 -2.09
C PRO A 780 -23.13 -26.51 -1.19
N TYR A 781 -23.33 -25.43 -0.42
CA TYR A 781 -24.41 -25.37 0.56
C TYR A 781 -25.34 -24.17 0.32
N ARG A 782 -24.85 -22.94 0.50
CA ARG A 782 -25.66 -21.72 0.39
C ARG A 782 -24.97 -20.63 -0.41
N ASN A 783 -25.76 -19.86 -1.15
CA ASN A 783 -25.37 -18.53 -1.59
C ASN A 783 -26.09 -17.50 -0.71
N ILE A 784 -25.33 -16.60 -0.08
CA ILE A 784 -25.87 -15.49 0.72
C ILE A 784 -25.34 -14.20 0.11
N LEU A 785 -26.15 -13.53 -0.71
CA LEU A 785 -25.77 -12.29 -1.42
C LEU A 785 -24.42 -12.40 -2.14
N GLY A 786 -24.24 -13.48 -2.90
CA GLY A 786 -23.03 -13.77 -3.64
C GLY A 786 -21.93 -14.49 -2.83
N PHE A 787 -22.01 -14.58 -1.50
CA PHE A 787 -21.07 -15.37 -0.72
C PHE A 787 -21.35 -16.87 -0.91
N GLU A 788 -20.38 -17.58 -1.48
CA GLU A 788 -20.46 -19.02 -1.68
C GLU A 788 -20.05 -19.78 -0.42
N ILE A 789 -21.04 -20.26 0.32
CA ILE A 789 -20.85 -21.04 1.56
C ILE A 789 -20.96 -22.53 1.25
N TRP A 790 -19.99 -23.27 1.76
CA TRP A 790 -19.82 -24.70 1.58
C TRP A 790 -19.90 -25.41 2.93
N ALA A 791 -20.55 -26.57 2.95
CA ALA A 791 -20.71 -27.40 4.14
C ALA A 791 -19.74 -28.58 4.12
N ALA A 792 -19.11 -28.86 5.25
CA ALA A 792 -18.30 -30.06 5.41
C ALA A 792 -19.16 -31.32 5.17
N LYS A 793 -18.61 -32.29 4.45
CA LYS A 793 -19.26 -33.59 4.24
C LYS A 793 -19.45 -34.32 5.56
N GLY A 794 -20.61 -34.93 5.72
CA GLY A 794 -21.06 -35.58 6.96
C GLY A 794 -21.46 -34.59 8.07
N SER A 795 -21.31 -33.28 7.88
CA SER A 795 -21.67 -32.29 8.89
C SER A 795 -23.19 -32.12 9.01
N ARG A 796 -23.61 -31.41 10.07
CA ARG A 796 -25.03 -31.06 10.24
C ARG A 796 -25.56 -30.18 9.11
N PHE A 797 -24.70 -29.36 8.50
CA PHE A 797 -25.11 -28.38 7.49
C PHE A 797 -25.43 -29.03 6.15
N GLU A 798 -24.71 -30.10 5.77
CA GLU A 798 -25.00 -30.86 4.54
C GLU A 798 -26.42 -31.44 4.56
N LYS A 799 -26.92 -31.80 5.75
CA LYS A 799 -28.24 -32.40 5.95
C LYS A 799 -29.35 -31.37 6.14
N GLU A 800 -29.02 -30.08 6.27
CA GLU A 800 -30.02 -29.03 6.49
C GLU A 800 -30.84 -28.79 5.20
N ALA A 801 -32.16 -28.94 5.31
CA ALA A 801 -33.08 -28.65 4.22
C ALA A 801 -32.94 -27.21 3.72
N LEU A 802 -33.22 -26.98 2.43
CA LEU A 802 -33.23 -25.64 1.86
C LEU A 802 -34.31 -24.79 2.57
N PRO A 803 -34.01 -23.54 2.99
CA PRO A 803 -35.05 -22.66 3.47
C PRO A 803 -36.07 -22.46 2.34
N ILE A 804 -37.34 -22.53 2.68
CA ILE A 804 -38.41 -22.17 1.75
C ILE A 804 -38.29 -20.66 1.54
N LEU A 805 -37.89 -20.26 0.33
CA LEU A 805 -37.89 -18.85 -0.05
C LEU A 805 -39.30 -18.31 0.09
N GLN A 806 -39.46 -17.29 0.95
CA GLN A 806 -40.71 -16.56 1.01
C GLN A 806 -40.95 -15.87 -0.33
N SER A 807 -42.19 -15.89 -0.81
CA SER A 807 -42.56 -15.15 -2.02
C SER A 807 -42.23 -13.66 -1.81
N PRO A 808 -41.40 -13.06 -2.70
CA PRO A 808 -41.11 -11.64 -2.61
C PRO A 808 -42.37 -10.82 -2.86
N ALA A 809 -42.42 -9.61 -2.30
CA ALA A 809 -43.32 -8.59 -2.82
C ALA A 809 -42.73 -8.07 -4.13
N GLU A 810 -43.46 -8.23 -5.22
CA GLU A 810 -42.99 -7.84 -6.55
C GLU A 810 -43.57 -6.47 -6.92
N VAL A 811 -42.69 -5.60 -7.40
CA VAL A 811 -43.03 -4.26 -7.88
C VAL A 811 -42.45 -4.10 -9.28
N MET A 812 -43.32 -3.90 -10.26
CA MET A 812 -42.89 -3.58 -11.62
C MET A 812 -42.57 -2.08 -11.72
N ILE A 813 -41.40 -1.73 -12.23
CA ILE A 813 -41.03 -0.35 -12.53
C ILE A 813 -41.37 -0.13 -14.01
N PRO A 814 -42.45 0.60 -14.33
CA PRO A 814 -42.93 0.71 -15.70
C PRO A 814 -41.92 1.45 -16.58
N ILE A 815 -41.78 0.99 -17.83
CA ILE A 815 -41.09 1.73 -18.88
C ILE A 815 -42.18 2.30 -19.78
N ASN A 816 -42.41 3.61 -19.72
CA ASN A 816 -43.57 4.25 -20.38
C ASN A 816 -43.10 5.23 -21.46
N ALA A 817 -43.63 5.11 -22.68
CA ALA A 817 -43.35 6.02 -23.78
C ALA A 817 -43.70 7.50 -23.49
N LYS A 818 -44.61 7.77 -22.55
CA LYS A 818 -44.96 9.14 -22.10
C LYS A 818 -44.07 9.67 -20.96
N GLY A 819 -43.17 8.84 -20.43
CA GLY A 819 -42.30 9.23 -19.32
C GLY A 819 -41.18 10.17 -19.76
N THR A 820 -40.86 11.16 -18.92
CA THR A 820 -39.74 12.08 -19.17
C THR A 820 -38.48 11.57 -18.49
N TYR A 821 -37.77 10.66 -19.17
CA TYR A 821 -36.49 10.14 -18.69
C TYR A 821 -35.37 11.15 -18.93
N TYR A 822 -34.56 11.41 -17.91
CA TYR A 822 -33.41 12.31 -18.05
C TYR A 822 -32.13 11.52 -18.31
N GLY A 823 -31.58 11.70 -19.51
CA GLY A 823 -30.29 11.14 -19.90
C GLY A 823 -29.17 12.10 -19.56
N LYS A 824 -28.21 11.62 -18.75
CA LYS A 824 -26.93 12.32 -18.56
C LYS A 824 -25.88 11.64 -19.43
N ASN A 825 -25.37 12.37 -20.43
CA ASN A 825 -24.47 11.87 -21.49
C ASN A 825 -25.03 10.69 -22.28
N SER A 826 -26.36 10.59 -22.35
CA SER A 826 -27.09 9.57 -23.09
C SER A 826 -28.27 10.19 -23.81
N ASN A 827 -28.51 9.73 -25.03
CA ASN A 827 -29.76 9.94 -25.74
C ASN A 827 -30.70 8.79 -25.35
N ILE A 828 -31.83 9.14 -24.74
CA ILE A 828 -32.83 8.17 -24.33
C ILE A 828 -34.01 8.26 -25.29
N THR A 829 -34.40 7.13 -25.86
CA THR A 829 -35.64 6.99 -26.63
C THR A 829 -36.46 5.84 -26.07
N VAL A 830 -37.78 6.01 -26.00
CA VAL A 830 -38.69 4.94 -25.58
C VAL A 830 -39.62 4.60 -26.72
N THR A 831 -39.54 3.37 -27.21
CA THR A 831 -40.40 2.82 -28.26
C THR A 831 -40.91 1.46 -27.82
N ASP A 832 -42.21 1.21 -27.93
CA ASP A 832 -42.85 -0.05 -27.53
C ASP A 832 -42.50 -0.53 -26.11
N ASN A 833 -42.46 0.42 -25.15
CA ASN A 833 -42.05 0.20 -23.75
C ASN A 833 -40.61 -0.34 -23.59
N ILE A 834 -39.76 -0.19 -24.59
CA ILE A 834 -38.33 -0.47 -24.52
C ILE A 834 -37.60 0.86 -24.34
N LEU A 835 -36.80 0.95 -23.28
CA LEU A 835 -35.93 2.09 -23.01
C LEU A 835 -34.60 1.87 -23.74
N SER A 836 -34.44 2.53 -24.88
CA SER A 836 -33.19 2.52 -25.66
C SER A 836 -32.29 3.66 -25.19
N ILE A 837 -31.12 3.27 -24.68
CA ILE A 837 -30.08 4.17 -24.20
C ILE A 837 -28.94 4.13 -25.20
N ASN A 838 -28.70 5.27 -25.83
CA ASN A 838 -27.66 5.44 -26.83
C ASN A 838 -26.64 6.46 -26.32
N TYR A 839 -25.36 6.24 -26.60
CA TYR A 839 -24.30 7.12 -26.17
C TYR A 839 -24.50 8.53 -26.75
N GLY A 840 -24.49 9.55 -25.88
CA GLY A 840 -24.68 10.94 -26.29
C GLY A 840 -23.45 11.52 -26.99
N PRO A 841 -23.58 12.58 -27.80
CA PRO A 841 -22.46 13.15 -28.56
C PRO A 841 -21.40 13.89 -27.72
N TYR A 842 -21.54 13.95 -26.39
CA TYR A 842 -20.71 14.80 -25.53
C TYR A 842 -19.89 13.99 -24.53
N LEU A 843 -18.57 14.06 -24.73
CA LEU A 843 -17.44 13.73 -23.85
C LEU A 843 -17.12 12.23 -23.61
N PRO A 844 -15.96 11.73 -24.10
CA PRO A 844 -15.49 10.34 -23.99
C PRO A 844 -15.18 9.82 -22.57
N MET A 845 -15.59 10.51 -21.51
CA MET A 845 -15.14 10.21 -20.13
C MET A 845 -16.25 10.20 -19.07
N VAL A 846 -17.53 10.26 -19.45
CA VAL A 846 -18.62 10.22 -18.46
C VAL A 846 -19.65 9.17 -18.86
N SER A 847 -19.87 8.19 -17.97
CA SER A 847 -20.74 7.06 -18.22
C SER A 847 -22.20 7.48 -18.47
N PRO A 848 -22.87 6.87 -19.48
CA PRO A 848 -24.27 7.16 -19.77
C PRO A 848 -25.14 6.74 -18.58
N SER A 849 -26.03 7.64 -18.14
CA SER A 849 -26.95 7.32 -17.05
C SER A 849 -28.37 7.78 -17.32
N VAL A 850 -29.34 7.00 -16.83
CA VAL A 850 -30.75 7.37 -16.76
C VAL A 850 -31.06 7.75 -15.32
N ILE A 851 -31.49 8.99 -15.12
CA ILE A 851 -31.81 9.51 -13.79
C ILE A 851 -33.34 9.62 -13.67
N ASN A 852 -33.83 9.44 -12.45
CA ASN A 852 -35.22 9.63 -12.06
C ASN A 852 -36.19 8.59 -12.66
N MET A 853 -35.83 7.31 -12.64
CA MET A 853 -36.63 6.24 -13.25
C MET A 853 -38.06 6.17 -12.69
N MET A 854 -38.25 6.32 -11.38
CA MET A 854 -39.59 6.24 -10.77
C MET A 854 -40.37 7.52 -11.05
N THR A 855 -39.73 8.67 -10.85
CA THR A 855 -40.34 9.99 -11.08
C THR A 855 -40.76 10.18 -12.55
N ALA A 856 -39.92 9.73 -13.50
CA ALA A 856 -40.23 9.79 -14.94
C ALA A 856 -41.52 9.04 -15.31
N THR A 857 -41.94 8.09 -14.47
CA THR A 857 -43.13 7.27 -14.69
C THR A 857 -44.31 7.63 -13.79
N ASN A 858 -44.21 8.72 -13.01
CA ASN A 858 -45.18 9.12 -11.98
C ASN A 858 -45.50 8.00 -10.98
N MET A 859 -44.49 7.22 -10.60
CA MET A 859 -44.65 6.13 -9.63
C MET A 859 -44.57 6.68 -8.20
N ASP A 860 -45.49 6.26 -7.34
CA ASP A 860 -45.45 6.63 -5.92
C ASP A 860 -44.24 5.98 -5.20
N PRO A 861 -43.66 6.64 -4.18
CA PRO A 861 -42.61 6.05 -3.37
C PRO A 861 -43.02 4.70 -2.76
N ILE A 862 -42.14 3.71 -2.84
CA ILE A 862 -42.39 2.34 -2.37
C ILE A 862 -42.02 2.24 -0.90
N ASP A 863 -42.94 1.78 -0.05
CA ASP A 863 -42.65 1.49 1.36
C ASP A 863 -41.78 0.23 1.47
N ILE A 864 -40.56 0.42 1.99
CA ILE A 864 -39.55 -0.62 2.16
C ILE A 864 -39.29 -0.96 3.63
N SER A 865 -39.99 -0.33 4.57
CA SER A 865 -39.71 -0.40 6.02
C SER A 865 -39.79 -1.82 6.62
N SER A 866 -40.53 -2.72 5.99
CA SER A 866 -40.69 -4.11 6.44
C SER A 866 -39.75 -5.11 5.77
N TYR A 867 -38.87 -4.65 4.87
CA TYR A 867 -38.00 -5.48 4.05
C TYR A 867 -36.53 -5.28 4.40
N LYS A 868 -35.73 -6.35 4.24
CA LYS A 868 -34.28 -6.35 4.51
C LYS A 868 -33.44 -6.35 3.25
N VAL A 869 -33.95 -6.92 2.16
CA VAL A 869 -33.22 -7.07 0.90
C VAL A 869 -34.15 -6.75 -0.25
N CYS A 870 -33.58 -6.18 -1.31
CA CYS A 870 -34.21 -6.09 -2.60
C CYS A 870 -33.36 -6.74 -3.69
N THR A 871 -34.03 -7.34 -4.67
CA THR A 871 -33.42 -7.88 -5.89
C THR A 871 -33.99 -7.14 -7.09
N PHE A 872 -33.11 -6.65 -7.94
CA PHE A 872 -33.46 -5.97 -9.19
C PHE A 872 -33.29 -6.95 -10.34
N GLU A 873 -34.33 -7.14 -11.12
CA GLU A 873 -34.34 -7.99 -12.30
C GLU A 873 -34.52 -7.10 -13.54
N LEU A 874 -33.49 -7.04 -14.37
CA LEU A 874 -33.46 -6.20 -15.58
C LEU A 874 -33.35 -7.10 -16.81
N GLU A 875 -34.31 -7.03 -17.73
CA GLU A 875 -34.20 -7.69 -19.03
C GLU A 875 -33.58 -6.72 -20.03
N LEU A 876 -32.35 -6.96 -20.46
CA LEU A 876 -31.61 -6.04 -21.31
C LEU A 876 -30.83 -6.71 -22.45
N THR A 877 -30.48 -5.91 -23.45
CA THR A 877 -29.43 -6.20 -24.45
C THR A 877 -28.35 -5.14 -24.34
N ASN A 878 -27.09 -5.48 -24.58
CA ASN A 878 -26.00 -4.52 -24.65
C ASN A 878 -24.95 -4.97 -25.68
N VAL A 879 -24.33 -4.01 -26.35
CA VAL A 879 -23.30 -4.31 -27.36
C VAL A 879 -21.87 -4.27 -26.82
N VAL A 880 -21.63 -3.55 -25.72
CA VAL A 880 -20.30 -3.42 -25.08
C VAL A 880 -20.33 -3.94 -23.65
N PRO A 881 -19.37 -4.78 -23.23
CA PRO A 881 -19.26 -5.21 -21.85
C PRO A 881 -18.85 -4.04 -20.95
N GLY A 882 -19.32 -4.01 -19.71
CA GLY A 882 -18.88 -3.03 -18.73
C GLY A 882 -19.73 -3.02 -17.48
N TRP A 883 -19.60 -1.96 -16.67
CA TRP A 883 -20.29 -1.88 -15.40
C TRP A 883 -21.72 -1.33 -15.54
N LEU A 884 -22.67 -2.08 -15.01
CA LEU A 884 -24.02 -1.62 -14.67
C LEU A 884 -24.04 -1.25 -13.19
N GLN A 885 -24.51 -0.06 -12.86
CA GLN A 885 -24.66 0.39 -11.48
C GLN A 885 -26.05 1.00 -11.27
N ILE A 886 -26.72 0.59 -10.19
CA ILE A 886 -28.05 1.08 -9.82
C ILE A 886 -27.89 1.87 -8.53
N PHE A 887 -28.27 3.14 -8.54
CA PHE A 887 -28.30 4.02 -7.39
C PHE A 887 -29.73 4.19 -6.89
N PHE A 888 -29.87 4.31 -5.57
CA PHE A 888 -31.14 4.43 -4.88
C PHE A 888 -31.23 5.79 -4.18
N SER A 889 -32.39 6.43 -4.34
CA SER A 889 -32.81 7.57 -3.51
C SER A 889 -33.78 7.03 -2.46
N PHE A 890 -33.33 6.97 -1.20
CA PHE A 890 -34.17 6.59 -0.08
C PHE A 890 -34.65 7.83 0.67
N ASP A 891 -35.94 7.93 0.99
CA ASP A 891 -36.53 9.06 1.71
C ASP A 891 -36.11 10.45 1.14
N ASN A 892 -36.02 10.57 -0.19
CA ASN A 892 -35.57 11.75 -0.94
C ASN A 892 -34.11 12.17 -0.66
N GLN A 893 -33.27 11.27 -0.15
CA GLN A 893 -31.83 11.50 -0.03
C GLN A 893 -31.15 11.42 -1.40
N PRO A 894 -30.07 12.18 -1.64
CA PRO A 894 -29.34 12.14 -2.91
C PRO A 894 -28.76 10.74 -3.18
N TYR A 895 -28.58 10.42 -4.46
CA TYR A 895 -27.87 9.23 -4.89
C TYR A 895 -26.44 9.23 -4.33
N THR A 896 -26.07 8.17 -3.61
CA THR A 896 -24.71 7.99 -3.07
C THR A 896 -24.21 6.59 -3.41
N GLU A 897 -22.89 6.42 -3.50
CA GLU A 897 -22.26 5.10 -3.70
C GLU A 897 -22.69 4.09 -2.62
N ARG A 898 -22.91 4.55 -1.38
CA ARG A 898 -23.42 3.73 -0.28
C ARG A 898 -24.78 3.10 -0.58
N TYR A 899 -25.63 3.81 -1.32
CA TYR A 899 -26.95 3.36 -1.75
C TYR A 899 -26.90 2.98 -3.22
N SER A 900 -25.99 2.08 -3.56
CA SER A 900 -25.91 1.55 -4.91
C SER A 900 -25.54 0.06 -4.91
N CYS A 901 -25.87 -0.63 -6.00
CA CYS A 901 -25.34 -1.95 -6.32
C CYS A 901 -24.75 -1.94 -7.73
N LYS A 902 -23.69 -2.73 -7.94
CA LYS A 902 -22.89 -2.68 -9.16
C LYS A 902 -22.54 -4.08 -9.63
N MET A 903 -22.62 -4.33 -10.94
CA MET A 903 -22.28 -5.60 -11.57
C MET A 903 -21.59 -5.37 -12.91
N LEU A 904 -20.59 -6.20 -13.23
CA LEU A 904 -19.99 -6.22 -14.55
C LEU A 904 -20.87 -7.08 -15.47
N ILE A 905 -21.42 -6.49 -16.52
CA ILE A 905 -22.23 -7.19 -17.52
C ILE A 905 -21.41 -7.44 -18.80
N PRO A 906 -21.41 -8.66 -19.36
CA PRO A 906 -20.85 -8.96 -20.68
C PRO A 906 -21.74 -8.39 -21.79
N THR A 907 -21.35 -8.58 -23.07
CA THR A 907 -22.22 -8.29 -24.23
C THR A 907 -23.37 -9.31 -24.32
N TYR A 908 -24.59 -8.81 -24.49
CA TYR A 908 -25.82 -9.57 -24.66
C TYR A 908 -26.45 -9.20 -26.00
N THR A 909 -26.25 -10.06 -27.01
CA THR A 909 -26.89 -9.93 -28.32
C THR A 909 -28.36 -10.30 -28.30
N GLU A 910 -28.78 -11.10 -27.31
CA GLU A 910 -30.16 -11.49 -27.06
C GLU A 910 -30.62 -10.95 -25.70
N LYS A 911 -31.95 -10.79 -25.54
CA LYS A 911 -32.54 -10.33 -24.29
C LYS A 911 -32.12 -11.25 -23.15
N THR A 912 -31.45 -10.68 -22.16
CA THR A 912 -30.92 -11.41 -21.02
C THR A 912 -31.38 -10.76 -19.73
N THR A 913 -31.84 -11.58 -18.80
CA THR A 913 -32.18 -11.16 -17.45
C THR A 913 -30.93 -11.05 -16.59
N VAL A 914 -30.69 -9.87 -16.02
CA VAL A 914 -29.62 -9.58 -15.07
C VAL A 914 -30.23 -9.32 -13.71
N THR A 915 -29.71 -9.98 -12.67
CA THR A 915 -30.17 -9.81 -11.29
C THR A 915 -29.12 -9.14 -10.42
N LEU A 916 -29.49 -8.10 -9.68
CA LEU A 916 -28.63 -7.45 -8.68
C LEU A 916 -29.32 -7.42 -7.33
N ASP A 917 -28.64 -7.90 -6.28
CA ASP A 917 -29.14 -7.86 -4.92
C ASP A 917 -28.59 -6.64 -4.15
N HIS A 918 -29.39 -6.06 -3.26
CA HIS A 918 -28.97 -4.99 -2.36
C HIS A 918 -29.61 -5.14 -0.98
N VAL A 919 -28.81 -4.92 0.07
CA VAL A 919 -29.30 -4.90 1.45
C VAL A 919 -29.91 -3.54 1.72
N LEU A 920 -31.17 -3.52 2.15
CA LEU A 920 -31.88 -2.29 2.47
C LEU A 920 -31.37 -1.74 3.82
N PRO A 921 -31.06 -0.43 3.92
CA PRO A 921 -30.64 0.16 5.19
C PRO A 921 -31.76 0.08 6.25
N ASN A 922 -31.41 -0.23 7.51
CA ASN A 922 -32.39 -0.38 8.59
C ASN A 922 -33.15 0.92 8.95
N ASN A 923 -32.63 2.08 8.57
CA ASN A 923 -33.14 3.39 8.96
C ASN A 923 -33.95 4.11 7.87
N VAL A 924 -34.09 3.51 6.69
CA VAL A 924 -34.86 4.09 5.59
C VAL A 924 -36.26 3.50 5.51
N LYS A 925 -37.24 4.33 5.15
CA LYS A 925 -38.64 3.91 5.08
C LYS A 925 -39.15 3.73 3.67
N LYS A 926 -38.71 4.59 2.74
CA LYS A 926 -39.23 4.60 1.36
C LYS A 926 -38.13 4.62 0.33
N LEU A 927 -38.29 3.82 -0.72
CA LEU A 927 -37.57 4.00 -1.99
C LEU A 927 -38.32 5.04 -2.81
N THR A 928 -37.66 6.17 -3.05
CA THR A 928 -38.25 7.36 -3.67
C THR A 928 -37.87 7.50 -5.14
N ASP A 929 -36.65 7.08 -5.52
CA ASP A 929 -36.24 7.09 -6.92
C ASP A 929 -35.03 6.18 -7.21
N ILE A 930 -34.76 5.93 -8.50
CA ILE A 930 -33.67 5.09 -9.00
C ILE A 930 -32.91 5.79 -10.13
N GLN A 931 -31.58 5.69 -10.10
CA GLN A 931 -30.70 6.04 -11.20
C GLN A 931 -29.96 4.80 -11.72
N LEU A 932 -29.88 4.65 -13.04
CA LEU A 932 -29.14 3.59 -13.71
C LEU A 932 -27.92 4.19 -14.40
N ILE A 933 -26.72 3.68 -14.12
CA ILE A 933 -25.48 3.99 -14.84
C ILE A 933 -25.08 2.75 -15.63
N PHE A 934 -24.73 2.97 -16.90
CA PHE A 934 -24.44 1.93 -17.87
C PHE A 934 -22.98 1.96 -18.34
N PRO A 935 -22.49 0.89 -18.99
CA PRO A 935 -21.17 0.86 -19.62
C PRO A 935 -20.91 2.05 -20.57
N ASP A 936 -19.67 2.52 -20.62
CA ASP A 936 -19.28 3.57 -21.57
C ASP A 936 -19.44 3.10 -23.02
N TYR A 937 -19.82 4.01 -23.93
CA TYR A 937 -19.98 3.76 -25.38
C TYR A 937 -20.94 2.64 -25.76
N THR A 938 -21.91 2.32 -24.89
CA THR A 938 -22.84 1.23 -25.13
C THR A 938 -24.14 1.68 -25.78
N PHE A 939 -24.77 0.74 -26.47
CA PHE A 939 -26.17 0.78 -26.87
C PHE A 939 -26.89 -0.27 -26.02
N ILE A 940 -27.85 0.16 -25.22
CA ILE A 940 -28.61 -0.72 -24.33
C ILE A 940 -30.10 -0.57 -24.61
N ASN A 941 -30.78 -1.70 -24.77
CA ASN A 941 -32.23 -1.75 -24.73
C ASN A 941 -32.67 -2.43 -23.45
N LEU A 942 -33.30 -1.69 -22.54
CA LEU A 942 -33.93 -2.22 -21.34
C LEU A 942 -35.41 -2.48 -21.65
N SER A 943 -35.80 -3.75 -21.62
CA SER A 943 -37.14 -4.23 -21.98
C SER A 943 -38.06 -4.41 -20.77
N SER A 944 -37.49 -4.75 -19.62
CA SER A 944 -38.23 -4.95 -18.37
C SER A 944 -37.38 -4.53 -17.18
N PHE A 945 -38.02 -3.94 -16.18
CA PHE A 945 -37.40 -3.63 -14.89
C PHE A 945 -38.34 -4.00 -13.75
N LYS A 946 -37.91 -4.97 -12.95
CA LYS A 946 -38.68 -5.52 -11.84
C LYS A 946 -37.87 -5.42 -10.54
N LEU A 947 -38.57 -5.09 -9.47
CA LEU A 947 -38.05 -5.03 -8.11
C LEU A 947 -38.75 -6.10 -7.26
N GLN A 948 -37.95 -6.93 -6.59
CA GLN A 948 -38.43 -7.94 -5.64
C GLN A 948 -37.96 -7.57 -4.24
N LEU A 949 -38.89 -7.53 -3.28
CA LEU A 949 -38.63 -7.14 -1.90
C LEU A 949 -38.79 -8.34 -0.96
N PHE A 950 -37.79 -8.57 -0.11
CA PHE A 950 -37.71 -9.71 0.81
C PHE A 950 -37.64 -9.25 2.27
N LYS A 951 -38.45 -9.87 3.12
CA LYS A 951 -38.46 -9.60 4.58
C LYS A 951 -37.28 -10.21 5.31
N GLU A 952 -36.67 -11.23 4.71
CA GLU A 952 -35.50 -11.94 5.21
C GLU A 952 -34.36 -11.87 4.20
N TYR A 953 -33.13 -12.15 4.65
CA TYR A 953 -31.99 -12.21 3.75
C TYR A 953 -32.13 -13.35 2.75
N LEU A 954 -31.73 -13.08 1.52
CA LEU A 954 -31.78 -14.04 0.42
C LEU A 954 -30.74 -15.14 0.64
N ILE A 955 -31.21 -16.33 1.02
CA ILE A 955 -30.40 -17.53 1.22
C ILE A 955 -30.83 -18.55 0.16
N GLN A 956 -30.02 -18.70 -0.89
CA GLN A 956 -30.31 -19.56 -2.03
C GLN A 956 -29.48 -20.85 -1.98
N PRO A 957 -29.91 -21.92 -2.67
CA PRO A 957 -29.05 -23.06 -2.97
C PRO A 957 -27.83 -22.58 -3.76
N LEU A 958 -26.64 -23.08 -3.41
CA LEU A 958 -25.43 -22.69 -4.11
C LEU A 958 -25.30 -23.42 -5.46
N CYS A 959 -25.40 -22.68 -6.56
CA CYS A 959 -24.93 -23.13 -7.87
C CYS A 959 -23.52 -22.58 -8.11
N VAL A 960 -22.51 -23.45 -8.14
CA VAL A 960 -21.12 -23.05 -8.30
C VAL A 960 -20.84 -22.66 -9.76
N SER A 961 -20.32 -21.45 -9.95
CA SER A 961 -19.87 -20.95 -11.25
C SER A 961 -18.48 -20.33 -11.09
N GLN A 962 -17.47 -20.96 -11.68
CA GLN A 962 -16.08 -20.53 -11.54
C GLN A 962 -15.56 -20.05 -12.88
N THR A 963 -14.82 -18.94 -12.86
CA THR A 963 -14.15 -18.43 -14.05
C THR A 963 -12.70 -18.10 -13.72
N HIS A 964 -11.75 -18.80 -14.32
CA HIS A 964 -10.31 -18.60 -14.13
C HIS A 964 -9.67 -18.07 -15.41
N ASN A 965 -9.21 -16.82 -15.40
CA ASN A 965 -8.37 -16.32 -16.48
C ASN A 965 -6.90 -16.50 -16.11
N VAL A 966 -6.29 -17.58 -16.60
CA VAL A 966 -4.89 -17.90 -16.29
C VAL A 966 -3.90 -17.28 -17.28
N LYS A 967 -4.37 -16.60 -18.34
CA LYS A 967 -3.53 -15.89 -19.32
C LYS A 967 -2.37 -16.77 -19.83
N CYS A 968 -1.12 -16.35 -19.68
CA CYS A 968 0.06 -17.15 -20.08
C CYS A 968 0.40 -18.27 -19.08
N GLY A 969 -0.28 -18.34 -17.93
CA GLY A 969 -0.06 -19.33 -16.88
C GLY A 969 -0.10 -20.77 -17.38
N ALA A 970 -0.95 -21.08 -18.37
CA ALA A 970 -1.02 -22.41 -18.98
C ALA A 970 0.29 -22.82 -19.66
N HIS A 971 0.83 -21.93 -20.50
CA HIS A 971 2.11 -22.13 -21.16
C HIS A 971 3.26 -22.20 -20.14
N LEU A 972 3.19 -21.36 -19.10
CA LEU A 972 4.23 -21.31 -18.07
C LEU A 972 4.32 -22.59 -17.26
N TRP A 973 3.17 -23.17 -16.90
CA TRP A 973 3.12 -24.42 -16.17
C TRP A 973 3.62 -25.58 -17.01
N ALA A 974 3.30 -25.62 -18.31
CA ALA A 974 3.79 -26.68 -19.18
C ALA A 974 5.32 -26.68 -19.33
N ASN A 975 5.91 -25.49 -19.48
CA ASN A 975 7.29 -25.37 -19.95
C ASN A 975 8.31 -25.00 -18.86
N TYR A 976 7.86 -24.40 -17.74
CA TYR A 976 8.75 -23.84 -16.71
C TYR A 976 8.42 -24.31 -15.29
N ASP A 977 7.52 -25.29 -15.13
CA ASP A 977 7.22 -25.88 -13.82
C ASP A 977 8.42 -26.66 -13.28
N PRO A 978 8.96 -26.28 -12.09
CA PRO A 978 10.11 -26.98 -11.50
C PRO A 978 9.83 -28.44 -11.12
N TYR A 979 8.56 -28.83 -11.04
CA TYR A 979 8.15 -30.20 -10.73
C TYR A 979 7.77 -31.01 -11.97
N HIS A 980 7.93 -30.44 -13.17
CA HIS A 980 7.77 -31.15 -14.44
C HIS A 980 6.39 -31.82 -14.65
N ALA A 981 5.30 -31.20 -14.18
CA ALA A 981 3.95 -31.79 -14.25
C ALA A 981 3.47 -32.13 -15.68
N ALA A 982 4.00 -31.46 -16.71
CA ALA A 982 3.69 -31.78 -18.11
C ALA A 982 4.13 -33.19 -18.54
N TYR A 983 5.08 -33.79 -17.81
CA TYR A 983 5.59 -35.14 -18.04
C TYR A 983 4.93 -36.19 -17.15
N ASN A 984 3.94 -35.79 -16.34
CA ASN A 984 3.17 -36.74 -15.56
C ASN A 984 2.48 -37.74 -16.47
N LYS A 985 2.20 -38.92 -15.91
CA LYS A 985 1.60 -40.03 -16.66
C LYS A 985 0.29 -39.59 -17.31
N SER A 986 0.20 -39.74 -18.63
CA SER A 986 -1.06 -39.56 -19.35
C SER A 986 -2.03 -40.66 -18.95
N LEU A 987 -3.19 -40.25 -18.44
CA LEU A 987 -4.27 -41.17 -18.08
C LEU A 987 -5.14 -41.47 -19.30
N VAL A 988 -5.41 -40.44 -20.12
CA VAL A 988 -6.31 -40.48 -21.27
C VAL A 988 -5.92 -39.38 -22.27
N THR A 989 -5.98 -39.68 -23.56
CA THR A 989 -6.00 -38.68 -24.65
C THR A 989 -7.44 -38.39 -25.05
N LEU A 990 -7.87 -37.14 -24.84
CA LEU A 990 -9.23 -36.67 -25.13
C LEU A 990 -9.43 -36.33 -26.61
N LEU A 991 -8.40 -35.76 -27.24
CA LEU A 991 -8.39 -35.38 -28.65
C LEU A 991 -7.00 -35.61 -29.22
N ASN A 992 -6.96 -35.90 -30.52
CA ASN A 992 -5.73 -36.09 -31.28
C ASN A 992 -5.91 -35.48 -32.67
N ASN A 993 -4.99 -34.60 -33.09
CA ASN A 993 -4.92 -33.92 -34.38
C ASN A 993 -6.23 -33.28 -34.85
N VAL A 994 -6.62 -32.16 -34.23
CA VAL A 994 -7.84 -31.38 -34.57
C VAL A 994 -7.46 -29.96 -34.99
N THR A 995 -8.06 -29.46 -36.07
CA THR A 995 -7.96 -28.05 -36.46
C THR A 995 -9.26 -27.32 -36.08
N LEU A 996 -9.15 -26.18 -35.40
CA LEU A 996 -10.27 -25.36 -34.99
C LEU A 996 -10.27 -24.03 -35.72
N LYS A 997 -11.42 -23.65 -36.26
CA LYS A 997 -11.62 -22.34 -36.88
C LYS A 997 -11.85 -21.25 -35.82
N PRO A 998 -11.63 -19.97 -36.18
CA PRO A 998 -11.98 -18.82 -35.35
C PRO A 998 -13.41 -18.91 -34.78
N ASN A 999 -13.54 -18.79 -33.46
CA ASN A 999 -14.78 -18.86 -32.67
C ASN A 999 -15.55 -20.20 -32.77
N GLU A 1000 -14.94 -21.25 -33.33
CA GLU A 1000 -15.51 -22.58 -33.34
C GLU A 1000 -15.45 -23.20 -31.93
N THR A 1001 -16.57 -23.79 -31.51
CA THR A 1001 -16.66 -24.53 -30.23
C THR A 1001 -16.65 -26.02 -30.51
N HIS A 1002 -15.71 -26.73 -29.91
CA HIS A 1002 -15.59 -28.17 -30.02
C HIS A 1002 -15.99 -28.84 -28.70
N TYR A 1003 -16.79 -29.89 -28.79
CA TYR A 1003 -17.27 -30.64 -27.64
C TYR A 1003 -16.48 -31.94 -27.51
N VAL A 1004 -16.02 -32.23 -26.30
CA VAL A 1004 -15.16 -33.37 -26.00
C VAL A 1004 -15.90 -34.29 -25.04
N SER A 1005 -16.00 -35.57 -25.42
CA SER A 1005 -16.48 -36.60 -24.51
C SER A 1005 -15.38 -36.95 -23.51
N ILE A 1006 -15.66 -36.83 -22.22
CA ILE A 1006 -14.71 -37.21 -21.18
C ILE A 1006 -14.99 -38.68 -20.81
N PRO A 1007 -14.05 -39.60 -21.06
CA PRO A 1007 -14.26 -41.01 -20.73
C PRO A 1007 -14.25 -41.21 -19.22
N GLN A 1008 -14.97 -42.22 -18.75
CA GLN A 1008 -14.90 -42.65 -17.34
C GLN A 1008 -13.60 -43.43 -17.11
N TYR A 1009 -12.81 -43.03 -16.12
CA TYR A 1009 -11.60 -43.75 -15.67
C TYR A 1009 -11.68 -44.06 -14.18
N LYS A 1010 -10.84 -45.01 -13.72
CA LYS A 1010 -11.00 -45.70 -12.41
C LYS A 1010 -11.07 -44.77 -11.20
N THR A 1011 -10.35 -43.65 -11.19
CA THR A 1011 -10.31 -42.72 -10.06
C THR A 1011 -10.05 -41.29 -10.52
N ASP A 1012 -11.03 -40.40 -10.34
CA ASP A 1012 -10.90 -38.96 -10.60
C ASP A 1012 -9.88 -38.27 -9.68
N GLN A 1013 -9.47 -38.92 -8.59
CA GLN A 1013 -8.49 -38.40 -7.64
C GLN A 1013 -7.11 -38.17 -8.23
N HIS A 1014 -6.80 -38.77 -9.38
CA HIS A 1014 -5.49 -38.64 -10.03
C HIS A 1014 -5.51 -37.67 -11.20
N ALA A 1015 -6.67 -37.32 -11.76
CA ALA A 1015 -6.73 -36.49 -12.96
C ALA A 1015 -6.75 -34.99 -12.62
N GLU A 1016 -5.59 -34.42 -12.39
CA GLU A 1016 -5.47 -33.03 -11.95
C GLU A 1016 -5.23 -32.04 -13.10
N TYR A 1017 -4.73 -32.51 -14.25
CA TYR A 1017 -4.25 -31.64 -15.31
C TYR A 1017 -4.86 -31.94 -16.69
N LEU A 1018 -5.05 -30.89 -17.47
CA LEU A 1018 -5.22 -30.94 -18.92
C LEU A 1018 -3.95 -30.41 -19.59
N SER A 1019 -3.29 -31.25 -20.37
CA SER A 1019 -2.15 -30.89 -21.21
C SER A 1019 -2.63 -30.73 -22.65
N PHE A 1020 -2.30 -29.60 -23.26
CA PHE A 1020 -2.59 -29.29 -24.65
C PHE A 1020 -1.27 -29.11 -25.39
N ARG A 1021 -1.24 -29.53 -26.65
CA ARG A 1021 -0.18 -29.19 -27.59
C ARG A 1021 -0.77 -28.54 -28.82
N ILE A 1022 -0.49 -27.25 -29.00
CA ILE A 1022 -1.23 -26.37 -29.91
C ILE A 1022 -0.28 -25.55 -30.77
N THR A 1023 -0.51 -25.54 -32.08
CA THR A 1023 0.07 -24.60 -33.04
C THR A 1023 -0.92 -23.46 -33.30
N SER A 1024 -0.48 -22.21 -33.18
CA SER A 1024 -1.34 -21.02 -33.35
C SER A 1024 -0.61 -19.91 -34.12
N PRO A 1025 -0.78 -19.83 -35.45
CA PRO A 1025 -0.03 -18.91 -36.30
C PRO A 1025 -0.26 -17.43 -35.99
N SER A 1026 -1.45 -17.06 -35.50
CA SER A 1026 -1.81 -15.69 -35.10
C SER A 1026 -1.80 -15.45 -33.59
N GLY A 1027 -1.55 -16.48 -32.77
CA GLY A 1027 -1.88 -16.45 -31.34
C GLY A 1027 -3.40 -16.41 -31.11
N GLY A 1028 -3.83 -16.06 -29.91
CA GLY A 1028 -5.26 -15.95 -29.56
C GLY A 1028 -5.53 -16.36 -28.12
N GLN A 1029 -6.74 -16.84 -27.85
CA GLN A 1029 -7.14 -17.35 -26.53
C GLN A 1029 -7.96 -18.63 -26.68
N ILE A 1030 -7.77 -19.58 -25.77
CA ILE A 1030 -8.67 -20.73 -25.60
C ILE A 1030 -9.58 -20.46 -24.40
N LYS A 1031 -10.88 -20.67 -24.60
CA LYS A 1031 -11.89 -20.75 -23.53
C LYS A 1031 -12.28 -22.21 -23.35
N GLY A 1032 -11.96 -22.81 -22.22
CA GLY A 1032 -12.49 -24.12 -21.82
C GLY A 1032 -13.73 -23.97 -20.94
N THR A 1033 -14.75 -24.79 -21.15
CA THR A 1033 -15.98 -24.83 -20.33
C THR A 1033 -16.24 -26.26 -19.87
N ILE A 1034 -16.33 -26.47 -18.56
CA ILE A 1034 -16.67 -27.73 -17.90
C ILE A 1034 -18.04 -27.55 -17.27
N LYS A 1035 -18.98 -28.45 -17.53
CA LYS A 1035 -20.24 -28.55 -16.79
C LYS A 1035 -20.34 -29.89 -16.10
N ASP A 1036 -20.83 -29.87 -14.88
CA ASP A 1036 -21.04 -31.06 -14.08
C ASP A 1036 -22.52 -31.52 -14.13
N LYS A 1037 -22.81 -32.66 -13.51
CA LYS A 1037 -24.18 -33.24 -13.51
C LYS A 1037 -25.22 -32.39 -12.79
N ASN A 1038 -24.81 -31.53 -11.87
CA ASN A 1038 -25.66 -30.63 -11.10
C ASN A 1038 -25.71 -29.22 -11.71
N ASN A 1039 -25.25 -29.08 -12.97
CA ASN A 1039 -25.17 -27.82 -13.70
C ASN A 1039 -24.24 -26.79 -13.05
N HIS A 1040 -23.32 -27.22 -12.19
CA HIS A 1040 -22.18 -26.40 -11.80
C HIS A 1040 -21.26 -26.22 -13.00
N SER A 1041 -20.63 -25.07 -13.11
CA SER A 1041 -19.78 -24.74 -14.25
C SER A 1041 -18.40 -24.22 -13.83
N GLY A 1042 -17.40 -24.61 -14.60
CA GLY A 1042 -16.04 -24.10 -14.52
C GLY A 1042 -15.60 -23.62 -15.89
N ILE A 1043 -15.17 -22.37 -15.98
CA ILE A 1043 -14.66 -21.76 -17.21
C ILE A 1043 -13.20 -21.39 -16.95
N PHE A 1044 -12.33 -21.71 -17.89
CA PHE A 1044 -10.95 -21.23 -17.86
C PHE A 1044 -10.55 -20.60 -19.19
N PHE A 1045 -9.68 -19.60 -19.10
CA PHE A 1045 -9.13 -18.90 -20.26
C PHE A 1045 -7.61 -18.88 -20.19
N PHE A 1046 -6.96 -19.18 -21.32
CA PHE A 1046 -5.51 -19.01 -21.44
C PHE A 1046 -5.11 -18.49 -22.82
N THR A 1047 -4.02 -17.73 -22.85
CA THR A 1047 -3.52 -17.06 -24.05
C THR A 1047 -2.60 -18.00 -24.82
N LEU A 1048 -2.78 -18.07 -26.13
CA LEU A 1048 -1.92 -18.81 -27.05
C LEU A 1048 -0.75 -17.93 -27.51
N LYS A 1049 0.47 -18.47 -27.48
CA LYS A 1049 1.62 -17.84 -28.11
C LYS A 1049 1.48 -17.92 -29.64
N LYS A 1050 1.87 -16.84 -30.31
CA LYS A 1050 1.99 -16.81 -31.76
C LYS A 1050 3.18 -17.66 -32.19
N ASN A 1051 2.94 -18.85 -32.74
CA ASN A 1051 3.99 -19.74 -33.22
C ASN A 1051 3.49 -20.62 -34.39
N THR A 1052 4.39 -20.90 -35.33
CA THR A 1052 4.19 -21.86 -36.44
C THR A 1052 4.53 -23.29 -36.04
N GLU A 1053 5.25 -23.47 -34.93
CA GLU A 1053 5.54 -24.77 -34.31
C GLU A 1053 4.56 -25.05 -33.16
N PRO A 1054 4.30 -26.33 -32.81
CA PRO A 1054 3.47 -26.69 -31.68
C PRO A 1054 4.08 -26.27 -30.33
N GLU A 1055 3.24 -25.70 -29.46
CA GLU A 1055 3.59 -25.27 -28.10
C GLU A 1055 2.79 -26.06 -27.06
N ASP A 1056 3.43 -26.38 -25.93
CA ASP A 1056 2.77 -27.08 -24.83
C ASP A 1056 2.10 -26.10 -23.85
N TYR A 1057 0.91 -26.48 -23.37
CA TYR A 1057 0.11 -25.74 -22.38
C TYR A 1057 -0.45 -26.72 -21.34
N LEU A 1058 -0.52 -26.31 -20.08
CA LEU A 1058 -0.94 -27.16 -18.97
C LEU A 1058 -1.88 -26.40 -18.03
N ILE A 1059 -3.07 -26.94 -17.80
CA ILE A 1059 -4.09 -26.36 -16.91
C ILE A 1059 -4.34 -27.34 -15.77
N ARG A 1060 -4.20 -26.88 -14.53
CA ARG A 1060 -4.64 -27.63 -13.35
C ARG A 1060 -6.15 -27.51 -13.19
N VAL A 1061 -6.89 -28.52 -13.65
CA VAL A 1061 -8.36 -28.55 -13.64
C VAL A 1061 -8.95 -29.04 -12.34
N SER A 1062 -8.16 -29.66 -11.46
CA SER A 1062 -8.59 -30.06 -10.10
C SER A 1062 -9.01 -28.88 -9.22
N ASN A 1063 -8.61 -27.65 -9.55
CA ASN A 1063 -9.07 -26.42 -8.90
C ASN A 1063 -10.42 -25.89 -9.44
N GLN A 1064 -11.03 -26.59 -10.40
CA GLN A 1064 -12.38 -26.36 -10.89
C GLN A 1064 -13.32 -27.38 -10.26
N TYR A 1065 -14.27 -26.95 -9.44
CA TYR A 1065 -15.19 -27.87 -8.76
C TYR A 1065 -15.97 -28.76 -9.74
N ALA A 1066 -16.41 -28.19 -10.86
CA ALA A 1066 -17.14 -28.90 -11.91
C ALA A 1066 -16.37 -30.07 -12.51
N TRP A 1067 -15.03 -30.09 -12.40
CA TRP A 1067 -14.20 -31.18 -12.89
C TRP A 1067 -14.44 -32.51 -12.14
N LYS A 1068 -14.78 -32.44 -10.85
CA LYS A 1068 -14.97 -33.63 -10.02
C LYS A 1068 -16.16 -34.50 -10.45
N ASN A 1069 -17.23 -33.85 -10.93
CA ASN A 1069 -18.45 -34.51 -11.40
C ASN A 1069 -18.75 -34.17 -12.86
N LYS A 1070 -17.69 -33.92 -13.63
CA LYS A 1070 -17.73 -33.50 -15.03
C LYS A 1070 -18.68 -34.36 -15.86
N LYS A 1071 -19.48 -33.68 -16.69
CA LYS A 1071 -20.43 -34.27 -17.63
C LYS A 1071 -20.09 -33.81 -19.04
N ASP A 1072 -19.99 -32.50 -19.24
CA ASP A 1072 -19.72 -31.89 -20.52
C ASP A 1072 -18.41 -31.11 -20.44
N PHE A 1073 -17.57 -31.25 -21.45
CA PHE A 1073 -16.39 -30.40 -21.64
C PHE A 1073 -16.37 -29.88 -23.07
N SER A 1074 -16.16 -28.59 -23.22
CA SER A 1074 -15.97 -27.96 -24.52
C SER A 1074 -14.86 -26.94 -24.44
N PHE A 1075 -14.33 -26.58 -25.60
CA PHE A 1075 -13.45 -25.43 -25.72
C PHE A 1075 -13.75 -24.64 -26.99
N THR A 1076 -13.46 -23.35 -26.94
CA THR A 1076 -13.65 -22.40 -28.04
C THR A 1076 -12.33 -21.69 -28.31
N SER A 1077 -11.95 -21.58 -29.58
CA SER A 1077 -10.79 -20.79 -30.02
C SER A 1077 -11.20 -19.36 -30.33
N HIS A 1078 -10.57 -18.38 -29.68
CA HIS A 1078 -10.66 -16.96 -30.00
C HIS A 1078 -9.36 -16.50 -30.68
N SER A 1079 -9.06 -17.10 -31.83
CA SER A 1079 -7.94 -16.79 -32.72
C SER A 1079 -8.42 -16.09 -34.00
N GLN A 1080 -7.55 -15.35 -34.68
CA GLN A 1080 -7.86 -14.76 -35.99
C GLN A 1080 -7.70 -15.78 -37.14
N GLU A 1081 -6.80 -16.74 -36.96
CA GLU A 1081 -6.54 -17.83 -37.90
C GLU A 1081 -6.87 -19.19 -37.27
N ASP A 1082 -6.96 -20.23 -38.10
CA ASP A 1082 -7.15 -21.60 -37.64
C ASP A 1082 -6.01 -22.01 -36.70
N ILE A 1083 -6.34 -22.74 -35.63
CA ILE A 1083 -5.34 -23.33 -34.72
C ILE A 1083 -5.35 -24.85 -34.86
N HIS A 1084 -4.19 -25.47 -34.72
CA HIS A 1084 -4.05 -26.92 -34.78
C HIS A 1084 -3.71 -27.47 -33.40
N ILE A 1085 -4.55 -28.35 -32.86
CA ILE A 1085 -4.35 -29.05 -31.60
C ILE A 1085 -3.87 -30.46 -31.91
N GLU A 1086 -2.60 -30.74 -31.63
CA GLU A 1086 -2.02 -32.08 -31.80
C GLU A 1086 -2.62 -33.06 -30.79
N TYR A 1087 -2.73 -32.66 -29.52
CA TYR A 1087 -3.44 -33.46 -28.53
C TYR A 1087 -4.02 -32.62 -27.39
N ILE A 1088 -4.99 -33.24 -26.70
CA ILE A 1088 -5.39 -32.87 -25.35
C ILE A 1088 -5.34 -34.13 -24.48
N ASN A 1089 -4.48 -34.12 -23.46
CA ASN A 1089 -4.29 -35.24 -22.54
C ASN A 1089 -4.77 -34.87 -21.13
N ILE A 1090 -5.39 -35.83 -20.45
CA ILE A 1090 -5.57 -35.78 -19.00
C ILE A 1090 -4.32 -36.39 -18.37
N LEU A 1091 -3.62 -35.64 -17.50
CA LEU A 1091 -2.44 -36.14 -16.80
C LEU A 1091 -2.72 -36.40 -15.32
N GLU A 1092 -1.91 -37.26 -14.74
CA GLU A 1092 -1.86 -37.52 -13.31
C GLU A 1092 -1.41 -36.27 -12.51
N GLY A 1093 -1.92 -36.10 -11.28
CA GLY A 1093 -1.54 -35.06 -10.33
C GLY A 1093 -0.15 -35.23 -9.70
N ASP A 1094 0.26 -34.25 -8.89
CA ASP A 1094 1.56 -34.28 -8.17
C ASP A 1094 1.46 -34.77 -6.72
#